data_AF-A0A1F7Q470-F1
#
_entry.id   AF-A0A1F7Q470-F1
#
_cell.length_a   1.000
_cell.length_b   1.000
_cell.length_c   1.000
_cell.angle_alpha   90.00
_cell.angle_beta   90.00
_cell.angle_gamma   90.00
#
_symmetry.space_group_name_H-M   'P 1'
#
loop_
_entity.id
_entity.type
_entity.pdbx_description
1 polymer ?
#
loop_
_entity_poly.entity_id
_entity_poly.type
_entity_poly.pdbx_seq_one_letter_code
_entity_poly.pdbx_strand_id
1 'polypeptide(L)'
;MVKNKHKWEKDMARLPQPGGDSGNWGDILNEYLLVEHDGQGHLKPGVVGTSQIAANAVTAIHVADNILPQAKIQNLSIDLAAKYQKPADGIAKSDLSASVQASLDKADTALQSAPPAGAGATSLSGFPLRLTGERIYSYPTELGKAHTASMNPSGAKKVVLAELWGKAGVLKHIWMATSDGDAGAQSIGENGGIVRIFIDDQTTPVVQLSINDFFAYALLAGEYSTRRIGRTKRGNGESSAYRYLHMPFQKYLRVEVENTSSNDAIVFGSADYSVVGDFSLLGSQQLSYKMHSIERPAAAPYDQLTVVDTAGSGQLESLWLSVVGADEDIGVLEGNIEIYIDGELYPSWQSSGTEDAFNGGWYNVPIGGYPAGRAGNSINGGLAATYYRFFTEDPLFFSSHIKIIVNAGQRNQGAFASSTVSLSAFAGLWTNTPGAINFQTVDTGATAILDDQFTGASGSLSAADWNQVGDRTQAEATGSTIRFAFDGGSAGQDTRAARKNVTLPGSYWLETRARITDATHDGQEASLIAKGNSPDPYFGSAVHIQLVRFSQNNWVVRARDDFDEVFIRTIGGGRNLTNEWVKLAVKVVGQTMTAYWMPEGCDSWQTLGSWTTGKTGEALGIGTWTAGAEFDYLVVRPLTTVTS
;
A
#
# COMPACT_ATOMS: atom_id res chain seq x y z
N MET A 1 -54.21 29.85 -104.63
CA MET A 1 -53.89 30.68 -105.81
C MET A 1 -53.02 31.87 -105.40
N VAL A 2 -51.83 31.96 -106.03
CA VAL A 2 -51.15 33.19 -106.53
C VAL A 2 -50.56 34.16 -105.48
N LYS A 3 -49.22 34.22 -105.27
CA LYS A 3 -48.09 34.82 -106.05
C LYS A 3 -47.95 36.36 -105.98
N ASN A 4 -46.92 36.78 -105.23
CA ASN A 4 -45.91 37.84 -105.44
C ASN A 4 -46.09 38.95 -106.50
N LYS A 5 -45.66 40.18 -106.14
CA LYS A 5 -44.58 40.97 -106.79
C LYS A 5 -44.25 42.26 -105.99
N HIS A 6 -43.00 42.41 -105.49
CA HIS A 6 -41.87 43.28 -105.95
C HIS A 6 -41.98 44.77 -105.54
N LYS A 7 -41.13 45.35 -104.67
CA LYS A 7 -39.65 45.55 -104.59
C LYS A 7 -39.19 46.80 -105.35
N TRP A 8 -38.71 47.84 -104.64
CA TRP A 8 -37.67 48.82 -105.06
C TRP A 8 -36.94 49.36 -103.81
N GLU A 9 -35.65 49.01 -103.68
CA GLU A 9 -34.66 49.59 -102.75
C GLU A 9 -33.93 50.76 -103.45
N LYS A 10 -33.41 51.71 -102.67
CA LYS A 10 -32.61 52.85 -103.15
C LYS A 10 -31.29 52.91 -102.37
N ASP A 11 -30.19 53.05 -103.10
CA ASP A 11 -28.80 53.00 -102.67
C ASP A 11 -28.46 53.97 -101.52
N MET A 12 -27.75 53.47 -100.50
CA MET A 12 -27.15 54.24 -99.40
C MET A 12 -25.64 54.35 -99.58
N ALA A 13 -25.06 55.53 -99.36
CA ALA A 13 -23.62 55.75 -99.33
C ALA A 13 -22.97 54.85 -98.26
N ARG A 14 -21.95 54.07 -98.66
CA ARG A 14 -21.14 53.26 -97.75
C ARG A 14 -19.83 53.98 -97.41
N LEU A 15 -19.29 53.70 -96.23
CA LEU A 15 -17.94 54.14 -95.88
C LEU A 15 -16.90 53.47 -96.80
N PRO A 16 -15.79 54.15 -97.12
CA PRO A 16 -14.69 53.57 -97.87
C PRO A 16 -14.13 52.32 -97.19
N GLN A 17 -13.75 51.32 -97.98
CA GLN A 17 -13.17 50.07 -97.47
C GLN A 17 -11.84 49.81 -98.18
N PRO A 18 -10.78 49.42 -97.47
CA PRO A 18 -9.48 49.16 -98.11
C PRO A 18 -9.61 48.16 -99.26
N GLY A 19 -9.26 48.58 -100.48
CA GLY A 19 -9.36 47.78 -101.70
C GLY A 19 -10.76 47.70 -102.33
N GLY A 20 -11.75 48.40 -101.76
CA GLY A 20 -13.16 48.29 -102.13
C GLY A 20 -13.67 49.40 -103.05
N ASP A 21 -12.95 50.52 -103.19
CA ASP A 21 -13.39 51.68 -103.97
C ASP A 21 -12.74 51.73 -105.37
N SER A 22 -13.40 52.34 -106.37
CA SER A 22 -12.95 52.29 -107.78
C SER A 22 -12.88 53.67 -108.45
N GLY A 23 -12.04 53.80 -109.48
CA GLY A 23 -11.69 55.06 -110.14
C GLY A 23 -10.53 55.78 -109.43
N ASN A 24 -9.98 56.84 -110.02
CA ASN A 24 -8.73 57.47 -109.52
C ASN A 24 -8.73 57.79 -108.02
N TRP A 25 -9.84 58.29 -107.47
CA TRP A 25 -9.95 58.57 -106.03
C TRP A 25 -10.13 57.31 -105.18
N GLY A 26 -10.80 56.28 -105.72
CA GLY A 26 -10.94 54.99 -105.06
C GLY A 26 -9.60 54.29 -104.92
N ASP A 27 -8.77 54.30 -105.96
CA ASP A 27 -7.44 53.67 -105.94
C ASP A 27 -6.51 54.34 -104.92
N ILE A 28 -6.46 55.68 -104.88
CA ILE A 28 -5.66 56.44 -103.90
C ILE A 28 -6.15 56.18 -102.47
N LEU A 29 -7.47 56.16 -102.27
CA LEU A 29 -8.05 55.93 -100.95
C LEU A 29 -7.77 54.51 -100.46
N ASN A 30 -7.83 53.52 -101.34
CA ASN A 30 -7.47 52.15 -101.04
C ASN A 30 -5.99 52.04 -100.63
N GLU A 31 -5.08 52.67 -101.38
CA GLU A 31 -3.65 52.71 -101.01
C GLU A 31 -3.41 53.38 -99.65
N TYR A 32 -4.05 54.52 -99.40
CA TYR A 32 -3.91 55.24 -98.13
C TYR A 32 -4.39 54.40 -96.95
N LEU A 33 -5.58 53.79 -97.05
CA LEU A 33 -6.12 52.98 -95.96
C LEU A 33 -5.28 51.72 -95.72
N LEU A 34 -4.75 51.10 -96.78
CA LEU A 34 -3.89 49.93 -96.70
C LEU A 34 -2.50 50.22 -96.09
N VAL A 35 -2.14 51.47 -95.75
CA VAL A 35 -0.91 51.74 -95.00
C VAL A 35 -1.01 51.09 -93.62
N GLU A 36 -2.06 51.44 -92.88
CA GLU A 36 -2.25 51.04 -91.48
C GLU A 36 -3.30 49.94 -91.32
N HIS A 37 -4.19 49.74 -92.29
CA HIS A 37 -5.24 48.73 -92.22
C HIS A 37 -4.95 47.53 -93.12
N ASP A 38 -5.43 46.35 -92.73
CA ASP A 38 -5.47 45.17 -93.59
C ASP A 38 -6.62 45.26 -94.61
N GLY A 39 -6.69 44.28 -95.52
CA GLY A 39 -7.75 44.22 -96.54
C GLY A 39 -9.17 44.04 -95.99
N GLN A 40 -9.35 43.86 -94.67
CA GLN A 40 -10.65 43.82 -94.01
C GLN A 40 -10.97 45.13 -93.26
N GLY A 41 -10.05 46.09 -93.21
CA GLY A 41 -10.24 47.34 -92.48
C GLY A 41 -9.86 47.28 -91.01
N HIS A 42 -9.13 46.26 -90.55
CA HIS A 42 -8.55 46.25 -89.20
C HIS A 42 -7.16 46.86 -89.20
N LEU A 43 -6.72 47.47 -88.10
CA LEU A 43 -5.33 47.91 -87.96
C LEU A 43 -4.37 46.73 -88.03
N LYS A 44 -3.30 46.86 -88.82
CA LYS A 44 -2.27 45.82 -88.93
C LYS A 44 -1.57 45.61 -87.58
N PRO A 45 -1.12 44.38 -87.28
CA PRO A 45 -0.32 44.11 -86.10
C PRO A 45 0.90 45.03 -86.01
N GLY A 46 1.13 45.64 -84.84
CA GLY A 46 2.29 46.49 -84.56
C GLY A 46 2.15 47.97 -84.96
N VAL A 47 1.04 48.39 -85.56
CA VAL A 47 0.78 49.81 -85.88
C VAL A 47 0.60 50.67 -84.61
N VAL A 48 0.02 50.10 -83.55
CA VAL A 48 -0.11 50.76 -82.24
C VAL A 48 0.98 50.26 -81.30
N GLY A 49 1.98 51.11 -81.05
CA GLY A 49 3.08 50.87 -80.13
C GLY A 49 2.96 51.66 -78.82
N THR A 50 3.94 51.47 -77.93
CA THR A 50 3.97 52.13 -76.61
C THR A 50 4.02 53.66 -76.69
N SER A 51 4.53 54.23 -77.78
CA SER A 51 4.55 55.68 -78.02
C SER A 51 3.18 56.27 -78.36
N GLN A 52 2.25 55.47 -78.88
CA GLN A 52 0.90 55.89 -79.28
C GLN A 52 -0.12 55.70 -78.14
N ILE A 53 0.24 54.95 -77.09
CA ILE A 53 -0.62 54.68 -75.94
C ILE A 53 -0.29 55.67 -74.82
N ALA A 54 -1.20 56.61 -74.54
CA ALA A 54 -1.05 57.53 -73.42
C ALA A 54 -1.08 56.80 -72.07
N ALA A 55 -0.41 57.36 -71.06
CA ALA A 55 -0.43 56.81 -69.71
C ALA A 55 -1.88 56.64 -69.21
N ASN A 56 -2.20 55.46 -68.68
CA ASN A 56 -3.54 55.06 -68.22
C ASN A 56 -4.64 54.99 -69.29
N ALA A 57 -4.31 55.01 -70.59
CA ALA A 57 -5.30 54.83 -71.65
C ALA A 57 -5.94 53.44 -71.66
N VAL A 58 -5.23 52.42 -71.15
CA VAL A 58 -5.75 51.06 -70.96
C VAL A 58 -6.08 50.87 -69.48
N THR A 59 -7.36 50.99 -69.13
CA THR A 59 -7.88 50.71 -67.78
C THR A 59 -8.41 49.29 -67.68
N ALA A 60 -8.73 48.81 -66.46
CA ALA A 60 -9.22 47.45 -66.22
C ALA A 60 -10.46 47.05 -67.04
N ILE A 61 -11.29 48.02 -67.47
CA ILE A 61 -12.47 47.77 -68.33
C ILE A 61 -12.07 47.49 -69.79
N HIS A 62 -10.88 47.94 -70.22
CA HIS A 62 -10.36 47.76 -71.57
C HIS A 62 -9.56 46.45 -71.73
N VAL A 63 -9.32 45.72 -70.63
CA VAL A 63 -8.63 44.42 -70.64
C VAL A 63 -9.70 43.35 -70.42
N ALA A 64 -10.12 42.69 -71.50
CA ALA A 64 -11.00 41.53 -71.39
C ALA A 64 -10.33 40.39 -70.61
N ASP A 65 -11.13 39.59 -69.91
CA ASP A 65 -10.67 38.40 -69.22
C ASP A 65 -9.82 37.52 -70.17
N ASN A 66 -8.68 37.03 -69.67
CA ASN A 66 -7.67 36.19 -70.37
C ASN A 66 -6.71 36.87 -71.36
N ILE A 67 -6.51 38.19 -71.32
CA ILE A 67 -5.48 38.88 -72.13
C ILE A 67 -4.05 38.68 -71.60
N LEU A 68 -3.86 38.52 -70.28
CA LEU A 68 -2.51 38.32 -69.71
C LEU A 68 -2.07 36.86 -69.92
N PRO A 69 -1.00 36.60 -70.70
CA PRO A 69 -0.55 35.23 -70.95
C PRO A 69 -0.23 34.54 -69.62
N GLN A 70 -0.70 33.31 -69.45
CA GLN A 70 -0.55 32.50 -68.23
C GLN A 70 0.91 32.42 -67.74
N ALA A 71 1.89 32.57 -68.64
CA ALA A 71 3.31 32.67 -68.32
C ALA A 71 3.68 33.83 -67.37
N LYS A 72 3.00 34.97 -67.42
CA LYS A 72 3.26 36.09 -66.49
C LYS A 72 2.66 35.86 -65.10
N ILE A 73 1.58 35.10 -65.01
CA ILE A 73 0.95 34.70 -63.74
C ILE A 73 1.78 33.61 -63.04
N GLN A 74 2.38 32.69 -63.81
CA GLN A 74 3.26 31.65 -63.28
C GLN A 74 4.51 32.23 -62.61
N ASN A 75 5.10 33.30 -63.14
CA ASN A 75 6.27 33.93 -62.53
C ASN A 75 5.99 34.54 -61.15
N LEU A 76 4.79 35.09 -60.92
CA LEU A 76 4.36 35.57 -59.60
C LEU A 76 4.20 34.43 -58.58
N SER A 77 3.71 33.27 -59.03
CA SER A 77 3.60 32.08 -58.19
C SER A 77 4.97 31.51 -57.81
N ILE A 78 5.95 31.59 -58.72
CA ILE A 78 7.33 31.13 -58.48
C ILE A 78 8.03 32.03 -57.46
N ASP A 79 7.88 33.35 -57.58
CA ASP A 79 8.46 34.31 -56.63
C ASP A 79 7.88 34.18 -55.22
N LEU A 80 6.57 33.89 -55.11
CA LEU A 80 5.92 33.69 -53.82
C LEU A 80 6.37 32.39 -53.14
N ALA A 81 6.50 31.31 -53.91
CA ALA A 81 7.01 30.03 -53.43
C ALA A 81 8.48 30.10 -53.01
N ALA A 82 9.30 30.92 -53.67
CA ALA A 82 10.70 31.12 -53.31
C ALA A 82 10.90 31.88 -51.99
N LYS A 83 9.95 32.73 -51.60
CA LYS A 83 10.01 33.53 -50.36
C LYS A 83 9.41 32.84 -49.15
N TYR A 84 8.56 31.83 -49.33
CA TYR A 84 7.96 31.07 -48.24
C TYR A 84 8.70 29.77 -48.00
N GLN A 85 9.50 29.70 -46.94
CA GLN A 85 10.05 28.44 -46.45
C GLN A 85 9.16 27.89 -45.33
N LYS A 86 8.57 26.72 -45.55
CA LYS A 86 7.84 25.99 -44.50
C LYS A 86 8.86 25.54 -43.43
N PRO A 87 8.70 25.90 -42.15
CA PRO A 87 9.60 25.46 -41.10
C PRO A 87 9.64 23.92 -40.99
N ALA A 88 10.84 23.35 -40.91
CA ALA A 88 11.05 21.90 -40.83
C ALA A 88 10.49 21.28 -39.55
N ASP A 89 10.55 22.03 -38.44
CA ASP A 89 10.18 21.57 -37.10
C ASP A 89 8.77 22.03 -36.67
N GLY A 90 7.96 22.53 -37.61
CA GLY A 90 6.64 23.11 -37.34
C GLY A 90 6.66 24.58 -36.96
N ILE A 91 5.48 25.14 -36.68
CA ILE A 91 5.31 26.55 -36.30
C ILE A 91 5.70 26.70 -34.82
N ALA A 92 6.59 27.64 -34.50
CA ALA A 92 6.99 27.88 -33.11
C ALA A 92 5.78 28.34 -32.27
N LYS A 93 5.70 27.88 -31.01
CA LYS A 93 4.58 28.24 -30.10
C LYS A 93 4.43 29.75 -29.91
N SER A 94 5.53 30.50 -29.97
CA SER A 94 5.55 31.97 -29.93
C SER A 94 4.78 32.65 -31.06
N ASP A 95 4.65 31.97 -32.20
CA ASP A 95 4.07 32.51 -33.42
C ASP A 95 2.56 32.19 -33.50
N LEU A 96 2.03 31.44 -32.53
CA LEU A 96 0.60 31.14 -32.39
C LEU A 96 -0.11 32.23 -31.57
N SER A 97 -1.42 32.38 -31.76
CA SER A 97 -2.19 33.32 -30.94
C SER A 97 -2.22 32.89 -29.46
N ALA A 98 -2.34 33.85 -28.55
CA ALA A 98 -2.38 33.58 -27.11
C ALA A 98 -3.46 32.55 -26.71
N SER A 99 -4.61 32.54 -27.40
CA SER A 99 -5.67 31.56 -27.18
C SER A 99 -5.26 30.13 -27.55
N VAL A 100 -4.51 29.96 -28.65
CA VAL A 100 -4.01 28.66 -29.10
C VAL A 100 -2.87 28.19 -28.21
N GLN A 101 -1.98 29.10 -27.79
CA GLN A 101 -0.93 28.79 -26.81
C GLN A 101 -1.55 28.25 -25.51
N ALA A 102 -2.56 28.94 -24.96
CA ALA A 102 -3.25 28.52 -23.73
C ALA A 102 -4.01 27.19 -23.90
N SER A 103 -4.58 26.91 -25.07
CA SER A 103 -5.18 25.61 -25.38
C SER A 103 -4.14 24.49 -25.47
N LEU A 104 -2.96 24.76 -26.04
CA LEU A 104 -1.85 23.82 -26.09
C LEU A 104 -1.27 23.55 -24.70
N ASP A 105 -1.08 24.58 -23.86
CA ASP A 105 -0.68 24.41 -22.46
C ASP A 105 -1.65 23.52 -21.69
N LYS A 106 -2.96 23.72 -21.88
CA LYS A 106 -3.99 22.86 -21.28
C LYS A 106 -3.93 21.44 -21.82
N ALA A 107 -3.68 21.26 -23.12
CA ALA A 107 -3.55 19.95 -23.74
C ALA A 107 -2.30 19.18 -23.24
N ASP A 108 -1.18 19.87 -23.04
CA ASP A 108 0.05 19.31 -22.47
C ASP A 108 -0.17 18.85 -21.02
N THR A 109 -0.98 19.58 -20.25
CA THR A 109 -1.40 19.15 -18.90
C THR A 109 -2.53 18.10 -18.91
N ALA A 110 -3.24 17.94 -20.02
CA ALA A 110 -4.35 16.99 -20.18
C ALA A 110 -3.89 15.62 -20.74
N LEU A 111 -2.62 15.49 -21.12
CA LEU A 111 -1.93 14.21 -21.19
C LEU A 111 -1.71 13.70 -19.75
N GLN A 112 -2.80 13.31 -19.10
CA GLN A 112 -2.74 12.21 -18.16
C GLN A 112 -2.04 11.08 -18.90
N SER A 113 -0.90 10.64 -18.36
CA SER A 113 -0.39 9.32 -18.64
C SER A 113 -1.58 8.36 -18.52
N ALA A 114 -2.02 7.81 -19.66
CA ALA A 114 -2.61 6.48 -19.59
C ALA A 114 -1.63 5.67 -18.70
N PRO A 115 -2.12 4.98 -17.65
CA PRO A 115 -1.23 4.22 -16.80
C PRO A 115 -0.39 3.36 -17.75
N PRO A 116 0.92 3.22 -17.50
CA PRO A 116 1.73 2.36 -18.34
C PRO A 116 0.94 1.06 -18.49
N ALA A 117 0.78 0.59 -19.72
CA ALA A 117 0.41 -0.78 -19.98
C ALA A 117 1.57 -1.67 -19.48
N GLY A 118 1.81 -1.66 -18.17
CA GLY A 118 2.65 -2.58 -17.47
C GLY A 118 1.86 -3.86 -17.46
N ALA A 119 2.14 -4.72 -18.45
CA ALA A 119 1.96 -6.17 -18.43
C ALA A 119 0.95 -6.70 -17.39
N GLY A 120 -0.30 -6.25 -17.43
CA GLY A 120 -1.39 -6.88 -16.74
C GLY A 120 -1.79 -8.06 -17.61
N ALA A 121 -1.08 -9.18 -17.49
CA ALA A 121 -1.61 -10.41 -18.05
C ALA A 121 -3.03 -10.56 -17.46
N THR A 122 -4.03 -10.55 -18.34
CA THR A 122 -5.41 -10.71 -17.92
C THR A 122 -5.55 -12.15 -17.46
N SER A 123 -5.76 -12.33 -16.17
CA SER A 123 -6.17 -13.62 -15.63
C SER A 123 -7.34 -14.16 -16.42
N LEU A 124 -7.22 -15.41 -16.87
CA LEU A 124 -8.24 -16.12 -17.64
C LEU A 124 -9.58 -16.29 -16.89
N SER A 125 -9.67 -15.83 -15.64
CA SER A 125 -10.77 -16.13 -14.73
C SER A 125 -11.09 -15.02 -13.71
N GLY A 126 -10.58 -13.80 -13.89
CA GLY A 126 -10.83 -12.69 -12.96
C GLY A 126 -10.15 -12.84 -11.58
N PHE A 127 -9.26 -13.82 -11.41
CA PHE A 127 -8.36 -13.87 -10.25
C PHE A 127 -7.22 -12.85 -10.42
N PRO A 128 -6.72 -12.21 -9.36
CA PRO A 128 -5.50 -11.42 -9.47
C PRO A 128 -4.34 -12.31 -9.95
N LEU A 129 -3.55 -11.83 -10.89
CA LEU A 129 -2.33 -12.53 -11.25
C LEU A 129 -1.30 -12.39 -10.14
N ARG A 130 -0.61 -13.50 -9.88
CA ARG A 130 0.54 -13.54 -8.99
C ARG A 130 1.66 -12.68 -9.55
N LEU A 131 2.24 -11.80 -8.73
CA LEU A 131 3.41 -11.03 -9.16
C LEU A 131 4.61 -11.97 -9.33
N THR A 132 5.52 -11.65 -10.25
CA THR A 132 6.72 -12.47 -10.47
C THR A 132 7.51 -12.60 -9.16
N GLY A 133 7.77 -13.85 -8.75
CA GLY A 133 8.47 -14.13 -7.49
C GLY A 133 7.63 -13.96 -6.21
N GLU A 134 6.33 -13.67 -6.31
CA GLU A 134 5.48 -13.44 -5.14
C GLU A 134 5.37 -14.70 -4.27
N ARG A 135 5.72 -14.68 -2.99
CA ARG A 135 5.54 -15.83 -2.09
C ARG A 135 4.67 -15.44 -0.91
N ILE A 136 3.64 -16.23 -0.62
CA ILE A 136 2.73 -15.99 0.51
C ILE A 136 3.28 -16.69 1.75
N TYR A 137 3.28 -15.97 2.87
CA TYR A 137 3.63 -16.47 4.19
C TYR A 137 2.42 -16.28 5.11
N SER A 138 2.11 -17.34 5.87
CA SER A 138 1.08 -17.34 6.91
C SER A 138 1.52 -18.33 7.98
N TYR A 139 1.65 -17.85 9.20
CA TYR A 139 2.07 -18.66 10.33
C TYR A 139 1.14 -18.38 11.50
N PRO A 140 0.23 -19.30 11.87
CA PRO A 140 -0.67 -19.08 12.99
C PRO A 140 0.08 -19.12 14.31
N THR A 141 -0.01 -18.04 15.09
CA THR A 141 0.50 -17.94 16.46
C THR A 141 -0.59 -18.38 17.43
N GLU A 142 -0.20 -19.14 18.44
CA GLU A 142 -0.98 -19.41 19.64
C GLU A 142 -0.37 -18.59 20.78
N LEU A 143 -1.19 -18.10 21.71
CA LEU A 143 -0.71 -17.61 22.99
C LEU A 143 -1.01 -18.61 24.09
N GLY A 144 0.02 -18.92 24.87
CA GLY A 144 -0.14 -19.32 26.26
C GLY A 144 -0.37 -18.05 27.08
N LYS A 145 -1.50 -17.99 27.78
CA LYS A 145 -1.88 -17.10 28.88
C LYS A 145 -1.11 -15.77 28.96
N ALA A 146 -1.75 -14.69 28.51
CA ALA A 146 -1.31 -13.33 28.84
C ALA A 146 -1.46 -13.07 30.35
N HIS A 147 -0.60 -13.67 31.19
CA HIS A 147 -0.72 -13.65 32.65
C HIS A 147 -0.61 -12.24 33.24
N THR A 148 -1.69 -11.76 33.87
CA THR A 148 -1.70 -10.83 34.99
C THR A 148 -1.55 -11.62 36.28
N ALA A 149 -0.34 -12.12 36.55
CA ALA A 149 0.04 -12.54 37.90
C ALA A 149 1.46 -12.02 38.18
N SER A 150 1.54 -11.26 39.26
CA SER A 150 2.71 -10.54 39.75
C SER A 150 3.95 -11.43 39.93
N MET A 151 4.83 -11.47 38.93
CA MET A 151 6.31 -11.34 39.01
C MET A 151 6.89 -11.47 37.59
N ASN A 152 8.10 -10.90 37.40
CA ASN A 152 8.80 -10.66 36.13
C ASN A 152 8.56 -11.67 34.98
N PRO A 153 8.47 -11.22 33.72
CA PRO A 153 8.74 -9.86 33.22
C PRO A 153 7.61 -8.85 33.50
N SER A 154 7.99 -7.64 33.87
CA SER A 154 7.08 -6.51 34.06
C SER A 154 6.88 -5.75 32.74
N GLY A 155 5.63 -5.39 32.42
CA GLY A 155 5.28 -4.56 31.25
C GLY A 155 4.48 -5.28 30.17
N ALA A 156 4.19 -4.55 29.09
CA ALA A 156 3.36 -5.03 27.99
C ALA A 156 4.00 -6.22 27.26
N LYS A 157 3.29 -7.35 27.23
CA LYS A 157 3.60 -8.50 26.38
C LYS A 157 2.85 -8.34 25.06
N LYS A 158 3.57 -8.43 23.96
CA LYS A 158 3.03 -8.22 22.62
C LYS A 158 3.17 -9.47 21.79
N VAL A 159 2.05 -10.03 21.35
CA VAL A 159 2.05 -11.06 20.31
C VAL A 159 2.54 -10.43 19.03
N VAL A 160 3.46 -11.07 18.32
CA VAL A 160 3.88 -10.58 17.01
C VAL A 160 3.40 -11.59 15.97
N LEU A 161 2.33 -11.24 15.28
CA LEU A 161 1.67 -12.10 14.28
C LEU A 161 2.50 -12.26 13.01
N ALA A 162 3.30 -11.24 12.68
CA ALA A 162 4.30 -11.27 11.64
C ALA A 162 5.37 -10.20 11.90
N GLU A 163 6.63 -10.51 11.58
CA GLU A 163 7.68 -9.52 11.39
C GLU A 163 8.58 -9.95 10.23
N LEU A 164 8.91 -9.03 9.35
CA LEU A 164 9.78 -9.26 8.20
C LEU A 164 10.72 -8.07 8.01
N TRP A 165 11.97 -8.34 7.69
CA TRP A 165 12.98 -7.32 7.38
C TRP A 165 13.63 -7.54 6.02
N GLY A 166 14.05 -6.45 5.40
CA GLY A 166 14.87 -6.42 4.20
C GLY A 166 14.20 -6.93 2.93
N LYS A 167 12.90 -7.26 2.98
CA LYS A 167 12.13 -7.78 1.85
C LYS A 167 10.89 -6.93 1.64
N ALA A 168 10.56 -6.71 0.37
CA ALA A 168 9.36 -6.00 -0.07
C ALA A 168 8.15 -6.94 -0.08
N GLY A 169 6.95 -6.39 0.09
CA GLY A 169 5.75 -7.22 0.13
C GLY A 169 4.45 -6.45 0.31
N VAL A 170 3.38 -7.22 0.55
CA VAL A 170 2.04 -6.71 0.81
C VAL A 170 1.37 -7.54 1.90
N LEU A 171 0.94 -6.92 3.00
CA LEU A 171 0.06 -7.53 3.99
C LEU A 171 -1.35 -7.67 3.38
N LYS A 172 -1.89 -8.89 3.43
CA LYS A 172 -3.12 -9.28 2.71
C LYS A 172 -4.30 -9.58 3.64
N HIS A 173 -4.03 -10.16 4.81
CA HIS A 173 -5.07 -10.67 5.68
C HIS A 173 -4.57 -10.76 7.11
N ILE A 174 -5.45 -10.44 8.07
CA ILE A 174 -5.24 -10.72 9.48
C ILE A 174 -6.46 -11.47 9.98
N TRP A 175 -6.24 -12.58 10.67
CA TRP A 175 -7.26 -13.30 11.43
C TRP A 175 -6.82 -13.45 12.88
N MET A 176 -7.77 -13.35 13.79
CA MET A 176 -7.54 -13.54 15.22
C MET A 176 -8.74 -14.22 15.89
N ALA A 177 -8.48 -15.01 16.93
CA ALA A 177 -9.49 -15.53 17.83
C ALA A 177 -9.02 -15.45 19.29
N THR A 178 -9.93 -15.24 20.22
CA THR A 178 -9.61 -14.98 21.63
C THR A 178 -10.58 -15.72 22.57
N SER A 179 -10.07 -16.20 23.71
CA SER A 179 -10.89 -16.95 24.70
C SER A 179 -11.69 -16.07 25.65
N ASP A 180 -11.22 -14.85 25.90
CA ASP A 180 -11.93 -13.78 26.62
C ASP A 180 -12.01 -12.56 25.68
N GLY A 181 -12.59 -12.79 24.51
CA GLY A 181 -12.77 -11.79 23.48
C GLY A 181 -13.88 -10.81 23.77
N ASP A 182 -14.98 -11.25 24.36
CA ASP A 182 -16.19 -10.43 24.50
C ASP A 182 -16.93 -10.55 25.84
N ALA A 183 -16.25 -11.01 26.90
CA ALA A 183 -16.87 -11.08 28.22
C ALA A 183 -17.21 -9.69 28.80
N GLY A 184 -16.57 -8.63 28.31
CA GLY A 184 -16.89 -7.25 28.63
C GLY A 184 -16.25 -6.25 27.67
N ALA A 185 -16.61 -4.97 27.83
CA ALA A 185 -16.12 -3.88 26.96
C ALA A 185 -14.59 -3.73 26.93
N GLN A 186 -13.92 -4.18 27.99
CA GLN A 186 -12.46 -4.13 28.16
C GLN A 186 -11.79 -5.49 27.96
N SER A 187 -12.52 -6.50 27.46
CA SER A 187 -11.94 -7.78 27.03
C SER A 187 -10.99 -7.57 25.84
N ILE A 188 -10.07 -8.51 25.61
CA ILE A 188 -9.04 -8.35 24.56
C ILE A 188 -9.65 -8.27 23.16
N GLY A 189 -10.77 -8.94 22.92
CA GLY A 189 -11.48 -8.87 21.64
C GLY A 189 -12.31 -7.60 21.47
N GLU A 190 -12.31 -6.69 22.44
CA GLU A 190 -12.99 -5.40 22.41
C GLU A 190 -11.97 -4.24 22.53
N ASN A 191 -12.17 -3.31 23.47
CA ASN A 191 -11.28 -2.15 23.68
C ASN A 191 -10.03 -2.51 24.50
N GLY A 192 -9.96 -3.69 25.11
CA GLY A 192 -8.83 -4.16 25.89
C GLY A 192 -7.71 -4.80 25.07
N GLY A 193 -7.86 -4.88 23.75
CA GLY A 193 -6.79 -5.34 22.85
C GLY A 193 -6.42 -4.26 21.85
N ILE A 194 -5.12 -4.07 21.62
CA ILE A 194 -4.60 -3.08 20.66
C ILE A 194 -3.85 -3.80 19.53
N VAL A 195 -4.20 -3.49 18.28
CA VAL A 195 -3.46 -3.90 17.08
C VAL A 195 -2.56 -2.76 16.65
N ARG A 196 -1.27 -3.06 16.42
CA ARG A 196 -0.34 -2.14 15.76
C ARG A 196 0.24 -2.76 14.49
N ILE A 197 0.27 -1.98 13.43
CA ILE A 197 0.90 -2.35 12.16
C ILE A 197 1.97 -1.31 11.83
N PHE A 198 3.17 -1.78 11.57
CA PHE A 198 4.31 -0.99 11.14
C PHE A 198 4.68 -1.43 9.73
N ILE A 199 4.82 -0.47 8.82
CA ILE A 199 5.37 -0.68 7.49
C ILE A 199 6.50 0.31 7.28
N ASP A 200 7.67 -0.19 6.87
CA ASP A 200 8.90 0.55 6.59
C ASP A 200 9.52 1.35 7.74
N ASP A 201 8.73 1.92 8.66
CA ASP A 201 9.16 2.58 9.89
C ASP A 201 8.74 1.76 11.11
N GLN A 202 9.72 1.28 11.88
CA GLN A 202 9.50 0.54 13.12
C GLN A 202 9.09 1.40 14.31
N THR A 203 9.25 2.72 14.22
CA THR A 203 8.98 3.66 15.33
C THR A 203 7.58 4.27 15.23
N THR A 204 7.07 4.43 14.02
CA THR A 204 5.75 5.04 13.77
C THR A 204 4.78 4.00 13.19
N PRO A 205 3.80 3.50 13.97
CA PRO A 205 2.80 2.60 13.42
C PRO A 205 1.88 3.33 12.44
N VAL A 206 1.57 2.68 11.32
CA VAL A 206 0.56 3.16 10.36
C VAL A 206 -0.86 2.78 10.74
N VAL A 207 -1.00 1.82 11.65
CA VAL A 207 -2.26 1.46 12.31
C VAL A 207 -1.96 1.30 13.80
N GLN A 208 -2.74 1.96 14.65
CA GLN A 208 -2.79 1.72 16.09
C GLN A 208 -4.23 1.89 16.54
N LEU A 209 -4.95 0.79 16.70
CA LEU A 209 -6.39 0.76 16.97
C LEU A 209 -6.72 -0.31 18.00
N SER A 210 -7.84 -0.15 18.69
CA SER A 210 -8.42 -1.27 19.44
C SER A 210 -8.76 -2.42 18.48
N ILE A 211 -8.83 -3.65 18.98
CA ILE A 211 -9.25 -4.81 18.19
C ILE A 211 -10.69 -4.61 17.68
N ASN A 212 -11.55 -4.04 18.53
CA ASN A 212 -12.90 -3.63 18.18
C ASN A 212 -12.95 -2.72 16.93
N ASP A 213 -12.17 -1.63 16.96
CA ASP A 213 -12.15 -0.65 15.89
C ASP A 213 -11.43 -1.17 14.63
N PHE A 214 -10.34 -1.93 14.81
CA PHE A 214 -9.57 -2.49 13.70
C PHE A 214 -10.41 -3.47 12.87
N PHE A 215 -11.22 -4.30 13.53
CA PHE A 215 -12.14 -5.24 12.87
C PHE A 215 -13.56 -4.68 12.72
N ALA A 216 -13.77 -3.42 13.07
CA ALA A 216 -14.98 -2.64 12.87
C ALA A 216 -16.31 -3.29 13.26
N TYR A 217 -16.37 -3.83 14.47
CA TYR A 217 -17.66 -4.12 15.10
C TYR A 217 -18.06 -2.99 16.04
N ALA A 218 -19.33 -2.99 16.47
CA ALA A 218 -19.73 -2.20 17.62
C ALA A 218 -19.31 -2.94 18.90
N LEU A 219 -19.16 -2.20 20.00
CA LEU A 219 -18.80 -2.76 21.29
C LEU A 219 -19.78 -3.89 21.67
N LEU A 220 -19.26 -5.10 21.88
CA LEU A 220 -20.05 -6.31 22.19
C LEU A 220 -21.08 -6.71 21.11
N ALA A 221 -20.97 -6.19 19.88
CA ALA A 221 -21.88 -6.52 18.78
C ALA A 221 -21.97 -8.02 18.51
N GLY A 222 -23.11 -8.45 17.97
CA GLY A 222 -23.30 -9.82 17.47
C GLY A 222 -22.41 -10.17 16.27
N GLU A 223 -22.62 -11.37 15.73
CA GLU A 223 -21.90 -11.85 14.55
C GLU A 223 -22.29 -11.05 13.30
N TYR A 224 -21.30 -10.82 12.43
CA TYR A 224 -21.54 -10.27 11.10
C TYR A 224 -20.38 -10.66 10.18
N SER A 225 -20.61 -10.65 8.88
CA SER A 225 -19.57 -10.95 7.91
C SER A 225 -19.79 -10.20 6.61
N THR A 226 -18.69 -9.85 5.97
CA THR A 226 -18.63 -9.29 4.62
C THR A 226 -17.51 -10.00 3.86
N ARG A 227 -17.30 -9.64 2.59
CA ARG A 227 -16.14 -10.15 1.85
C ARG A 227 -14.79 -9.69 2.40
N ARG A 228 -14.74 -8.56 3.13
CA ARG A 228 -13.49 -7.91 3.56
C ARG A 228 -13.24 -8.02 5.06
N ILE A 229 -14.28 -8.11 5.87
CA ILE A 229 -14.20 -8.03 7.33
C ILE A 229 -15.34 -8.78 7.97
N GLY A 230 -15.13 -9.33 9.17
CA GLY A 230 -16.20 -9.97 9.91
C GLY A 230 -15.80 -10.43 11.29
N ARG A 231 -16.81 -10.85 12.05
CA ARG A 231 -16.70 -11.36 13.41
C ARG A 231 -17.58 -12.59 13.60
N THR A 232 -17.05 -13.59 14.30
CA THR A 232 -17.82 -14.73 14.83
C THR A 232 -17.76 -14.74 16.35
N LYS A 233 -18.76 -15.34 16.98
CA LYS A 233 -18.85 -15.49 18.44
C LYS A 233 -19.25 -16.91 18.81
N ARG A 234 -18.80 -17.36 19.97
CA ARG A 234 -19.19 -18.64 20.55
C ARG A 234 -19.27 -18.50 22.06
N GLY A 235 -20.37 -18.95 22.66
CA GLY A 235 -20.49 -18.96 24.12
C GLY A 235 -20.50 -17.56 24.73
N ASN A 236 -19.83 -17.42 25.87
CA ASN A 236 -19.83 -16.22 26.72
C ASN A 236 -18.40 -15.70 26.90
N GLY A 237 -17.70 -15.40 25.81
CA GLY A 237 -16.34 -14.89 25.86
C GLY A 237 -15.55 -15.16 24.59
N GLU A 238 -15.77 -16.28 23.91
CA GLU A 238 -14.95 -16.63 22.75
C GLU A 238 -15.41 -15.89 21.47
N SER A 239 -14.48 -15.20 20.82
CA SER A 239 -14.77 -14.55 19.55
C SER A 239 -13.58 -14.57 18.59
N SER A 240 -13.87 -14.47 17.30
CA SER A 240 -12.88 -14.36 16.24
C SER A 240 -13.22 -13.25 15.28
N ALA A 241 -12.22 -12.69 14.62
CA ALA A 241 -12.40 -11.67 13.61
C ALA A 241 -11.37 -11.83 12.49
N TYR A 242 -11.74 -11.36 11.31
CA TYR A 242 -10.85 -11.32 10.16
C TYR A 242 -10.96 -9.98 9.43
N ARG A 243 -9.87 -9.57 8.79
CA ARG A 243 -9.82 -8.43 7.89
C ARG A 243 -8.89 -8.70 6.73
N TYR A 244 -9.38 -8.51 5.52
CA TYR A 244 -8.61 -8.51 4.28
C TYR A 244 -8.17 -7.09 3.94
N LEU A 245 -6.89 -6.95 3.62
CA LEU A 245 -6.20 -5.68 3.47
C LEU A 245 -5.33 -5.71 2.21
N HIS A 246 -4.89 -4.52 1.79
CA HIS A 246 -3.79 -4.37 0.86
C HIS A 246 -2.85 -3.33 1.46
N MET A 247 -1.84 -3.75 2.22
CA MET A 247 -0.85 -2.80 2.78
C MET A 247 0.55 -3.14 2.25
N PRO A 248 1.00 -2.46 1.18
CA PRO A 248 2.36 -2.59 0.69
C PRO A 248 3.41 -2.08 1.68
N PHE A 249 4.58 -2.70 1.63
CA PHE A 249 5.76 -2.28 2.38
C PHE A 249 7.03 -2.60 1.57
N GLN A 250 8.04 -1.74 1.66
CA GLN A 250 9.27 -1.86 0.88
C GLN A 250 10.29 -2.80 1.52
N LYS A 251 10.46 -2.73 2.83
CA LYS A 251 11.54 -3.45 3.53
C LYS A 251 11.15 -3.94 4.92
N TYR A 252 10.09 -3.41 5.52
CA TYR A 252 9.72 -3.79 6.88
C TYR A 252 8.23 -3.95 7.04
N LEU A 253 7.83 -5.05 7.66
CA LEU A 253 6.47 -5.31 8.13
C LEU A 253 6.56 -5.77 9.58
N ARG A 254 5.71 -5.23 10.44
CA ARG A 254 5.41 -5.84 11.74
C ARG A 254 3.94 -5.68 12.09
N VAL A 255 3.31 -6.77 12.51
CA VAL A 255 1.95 -6.79 13.04
C VAL A 255 2.02 -7.30 14.47
N GLU A 256 1.66 -6.47 15.44
CA GLU A 256 1.66 -6.83 16.85
C GLU A 256 0.32 -6.57 17.54
N VAL A 257 0.02 -7.39 18.54
CA VAL A 257 -1.18 -7.34 19.36
C VAL A 257 -0.78 -7.23 20.82
N GLU A 258 -1.36 -6.29 21.54
CA GLU A 258 -1.17 -6.08 22.97
C GLU A 258 -2.49 -6.31 23.70
N ASN A 259 -2.47 -7.13 24.77
CA ASN A 259 -3.57 -7.22 25.71
C ASN A 259 -3.37 -6.18 26.81
N THR A 260 -4.25 -5.20 26.88
CA THR A 260 -4.28 -4.16 27.93
C THR A 260 -5.37 -4.41 28.97
N SER A 261 -6.13 -5.50 28.84
CA SER A 261 -7.13 -5.89 29.82
C SER A 261 -6.48 -6.41 31.12
N SER A 262 -7.29 -6.50 32.17
CA SER A 262 -6.87 -7.10 33.45
C SER A 262 -6.93 -8.62 33.47
N ASN A 263 -7.35 -9.26 32.38
CA ASN A 263 -7.57 -10.69 32.30
C ASN A 263 -6.62 -11.33 31.29
N ASP A 264 -6.20 -12.54 31.63
CA ASP A 264 -5.49 -13.39 30.68
C ASP A 264 -6.45 -13.87 29.59
N ALA A 265 -5.97 -13.84 28.35
CA ALA A 265 -6.67 -14.46 27.24
C ALA A 265 -5.72 -15.32 26.43
N ILE A 266 -6.23 -16.44 25.93
CA ILE A 266 -5.61 -17.17 24.83
C ILE A 266 -5.94 -16.37 23.56
N VAL A 267 -4.94 -16.15 22.73
CA VAL A 267 -5.08 -15.51 21.41
C VAL A 267 -4.51 -16.45 20.36
N PHE A 268 -5.32 -16.76 19.37
CA PHE A 268 -4.87 -17.33 18.12
C PHE A 268 -4.84 -16.22 17.09
N GLY A 269 -3.87 -16.23 16.18
CA GLY A 269 -3.90 -15.29 15.07
C GLY A 269 -2.82 -15.48 14.03
N SER A 270 -3.04 -14.91 12.85
CA SER A 270 -2.05 -14.84 11.78
C SER A 270 -2.13 -13.49 11.08
N ALA A 271 -1.00 -13.05 10.55
CA ALA A 271 -0.92 -11.97 9.59
C ALA A 271 -0.31 -12.53 8.30
N ASP A 272 -1.13 -12.64 7.26
CA ASP A 272 -0.74 -13.22 5.99
C ASP A 272 -0.22 -12.12 5.09
N TYR A 273 1.00 -12.28 4.60
CA TYR A 273 1.65 -11.33 3.70
C TYR A 273 2.28 -12.05 2.53
N SER A 274 2.40 -11.35 1.40
CA SER A 274 3.23 -11.80 0.30
C SER A 274 4.53 -11.03 0.24
N VAL A 275 5.61 -11.71 -0.15
CA VAL A 275 6.90 -11.12 -0.46
C VAL A 275 7.05 -11.04 -1.96
N VAL A 276 7.54 -9.91 -2.47
CA VAL A 276 7.84 -9.71 -3.89
C VAL A 276 9.34 -9.51 -4.08
N GLY A 277 9.86 -9.95 -5.23
CA GLY A 277 11.28 -9.81 -5.55
C GLY A 277 11.68 -8.36 -5.87
N ASP A 278 10.73 -7.55 -6.30
CA ASP A 278 10.92 -6.15 -6.67
C ASP A 278 9.66 -5.36 -6.31
N PHE A 279 9.81 -4.30 -5.52
CA PHE A 279 8.69 -3.46 -5.07
C PHE A 279 8.06 -2.66 -6.23
N SER A 280 8.83 -2.37 -7.28
CA SER A 280 8.32 -1.66 -8.47
C SER A 280 7.22 -2.44 -9.21
N LEU A 281 7.11 -3.76 -8.98
CA LEU A 281 6.04 -4.60 -9.51
C LEU A 281 4.64 -4.21 -9.00
N LEU A 282 4.56 -3.44 -7.91
CA LEU A 282 3.30 -2.90 -7.40
C LEU A 282 2.81 -1.66 -8.18
N GLY A 283 3.63 -1.11 -9.08
CA GLY A 283 3.30 0.05 -9.88
C GLY A 283 3.67 1.38 -9.20
N SER A 284 2.86 2.41 -9.44
CA SER A 284 3.14 3.79 -8.98
C SER A 284 2.07 4.37 -8.06
N GLN A 285 1.09 3.57 -7.65
CA GLN A 285 -0.03 3.98 -6.81
C GLN A 285 -0.22 2.99 -5.67
N GLN A 286 -0.88 3.44 -4.60
CA GLN A 286 -1.17 2.62 -3.42
C GLN A 286 0.07 1.96 -2.78
N LEU A 287 1.22 2.63 -2.82
CA LEU A 287 2.51 2.10 -2.38
C LEU A 287 2.74 2.13 -0.86
N SER A 288 1.79 2.69 -0.11
CA SER A 288 1.78 2.65 1.35
C SER A 288 0.33 2.76 1.84
N TYR A 289 0.11 2.53 3.13
CA TYR A 289 -1.20 2.54 3.74
C TYR A 289 -1.15 3.18 5.13
N LYS A 290 -2.20 3.91 5.51
CA LYS A 290 -2.36 4.48 6.85
C LYS A 290 -3.82 4.48 7.28
N MET A 291 -4.09 4.10 8.53
CA MET A 291 -5.39 4.37 9.16
C MET A 291 -5.29 5.61 10.02
N HIS A 292 -6.14 6.57 9.70
CA HIS A 292 -6.40 7.72 10.55
C HIS A 292 -7.57 7.40 11.46
N SER A 293 -7.52 7.91 12.69
CA SER A 293 -8.57 7.71 13.67
C SER A 293 -8.78 8.94 14.53
N ILE A 294 -10.01 9.11 15.00
CA ILE A 294 -10.35 10.07 16.04
C ILE A 294 -11.43 9.47 16.94
N GLU A 295 -11.27 9.65 18.24
CA GLU A 295 -12.26 9.28 19.24
C GLU A 295 -12.73 10.54 19.96
N ARG A 296 -14.04 10.65 20.14
CA ARG A 296 -14.70 11.70 20.90
C ARG A 296 -15.75 11.07 21.81
N PRO A 297 -15.37 10.65 23.03
CA PRO A 297 -16.26 9.91 23.93
C PRO A 297 -17.48 10.69 24.41
N ALA A 298 -17.44 12.02 24.27
CA ALA A 298 -18.48 12.94 24.70
C ALA A 298 -18.63 14.08 23.68
N ALA A 299 -18.99 13.74 22.45
CA ALA A 299 -19.35 14.71 21.41
C ALA A 299 -20.71 15.33 21.75
N ALA A 300 -20.78 16.66 21.84
CA ALA A 300 -22.04 17.38 21.91
C ALA A 300 -22.79 17.27 20.58
N PRO A 301 -24.13 17.37 20.58
CA PRO A 301 -24.89 17.46 19.34
C PRO A 301 -24.32 18.53 18.40
N TYR A 302 -24.21 18.17 17.12
CA TYR A 302 -23.70 18.99 16.01
C TYR A 302 -22.20 19.29 16.07
N ASP A 303 -21.45 18.57 16.90
CA ASP A 303 -20.00 18.62 16.89
C ASP A 303 -19.44 18.11 15.55
N GLN A 304 -18.34 18.73 15.11
CA GLN A 304 -17.61 18.35 13.91
C GLN A 304 -16.32 17.61 14.30
N LEU A 305 -16.08 16.44 13.73
CA LEU A 305 -14.89 15.63 13.94
C LEU A 305 -14.09 15.58 12.65
N THR A 306 -12.85 16.10 12.66
CA THR A 306 -11.93 15.95 11.52
C THR A 306 -11.19 14.62 11.68
N VAL A 307 -11.58 13.63 10.88
CA VAL A 307 -11.02 12.27 10.90
C VAL A 307 -9.68 12.22 10.17
N VAL A 308 -9.61 12.92 9.03
CA VAL A 308 -8.43 13.04 8.18
C VAL A 308 -8.25 14.49 7.83
N ASP A 309 -7.01 14.97 7.85
CA ASP A 309 -6.57 16.21 7.24
C ASP A 309 -5.09 16.02 6.90
N THR A 310 -4.79 15.60 5.67
CA THR A 310 -3.41 15.26 5.28
C THR A 310 -3.13 15.60 3.83
N ALA A 311 -1.93 16.12 3.59
CA ALA A 311 -1.39 16.29 2.25
C ALA A 311 -0.88 14.94 1.68
N GLY A 312 -0.78 14.86 0.36
CA GLY A 312 -0.28 13.70 -0.37
C GLY A 312 -1.14 13.37 -1.58
N SER A 313 -0.85 12.23 -2.22
CA SER A 313 -1.72 11.66 -3.25
C SER A 313 -2.03 10.21 -2.94
N GLY A 314 -3.21 9.75 -3.34
CA GLY A 314 -3.67 8.43 -2.97
C GLY A 314 -5.16 8.20 -3.21
N GLN A 315 -5.70 7.28 -2.43
CA GLN A 315 -7.08 6.83 -2.52
C GLN A 315 -7.63 6.51 -1.12
N LEU A 316 -8.88 6.87 -0.87
CA LEU A 316 -9.64 6.39 0.28
C LEU A 316 -9.99 4.90 0.09
N GLU A 317 -9.62 4.06 1.05
CA GLU A 317 -9.95 2.62 1.07
C GLU A 317 -11.28 2.38 1.76
N SER A 318 -11.44 2.93 2.97
CA SER A 318 -12.62 2.72 3.80
C SER A 318 -12.85 3.87 4.75
N LEU A 319 -14.11 4.04 5.15
CA LEU A 319 -14.55 4.93 6.21
C LEU A 319 -15.41 4.15 7.20
N TRP A 320 -15.23 4.43 8.48
CA TRP A 320 -15.88 3.77 9.59
C TRP A 320 -16.35 4.81 10.60
N LEU A 321 -17.51 4.57 11.20
CA LEU A 321 -18.02 5.37 12.30
C LEU A 321 -18.70 4.48 13.34
N SER A 322 -18.14 4.41 14.53
CA SER A 322 -18.75 3.83 15.71
C SER A 322 -19.51 4.91 16.48
N VAL A 323 -20.75 4.61 16.85
CA VAL A 323 -21.65 5.48 17.60
C VAL A 323 -22.13 4.72 18.84
N VAL A 324 -21.99 5.34 20.01
CA VAL A 324 -22.57 4.85 21.27
C VAL A 324 -23.33 5.99 21.96
N GLY A 325 -24.64 5.79 22.20
CA GLY A 325 -25.55 6.76 22.80
C GLY A 325 -26.83 6.11 23.34
N ALA A 326 -27.79 6.91 23.81
CA ALA A 326 -29.10 6.41 24.23
C ALA A 326 -29.94 5.97 23.01
N ASP A 327 -30.98 5.14 23.22
CA ASP A 327 -31.84 4.66 22.13
C ASP A 327 -32.53 5.81 21.39
N GLU A 328 -32.84 6.90 22.08
CA GLU A 328 -33.49 8.08 21.52
C GLU A 328 -32.53 9.06 20.83
N ASP A 329 -31.21 8.82 20.83
CA ASP A 329 -30.20 9.70 20.23
C ASP A 329 -30.02 9.50 18.71
N ILE A 330 -31.06 9.02 18.02
CA ILE A 330 -31.04 8.74 16.58
C ILE A 330 -30.69 9.98 15.72
N GLY A 331 -30.86 11.19 16.24
CA GLY A 331 -30.48 12.43 15.57
C GLY A 331 -28.98 12.54 15.26
N VAL A 332 -28.13 11.73 15.90
CA VAL A 332 -26.72 11.60 15.53
C VAL A 332 -26.54 11.11 14.09
N LEU A 333 -27.49 10.32 13.59
CA LEU A 333 -27.44 9.79 12.23
C LEU A 333 -27.79 10.84 11.16
N GLU A 334 -28.31 12.00 11.52
CA GLU A 334 -28.49 13.11 10.58
C GLU A 334 -27.18 13.82 10.24
N GLY A 335 -26.06 13.36 10.81
CA GLY A 335 -24.76 13.97 10.61
C GLY A 335 -24.22 13.68 9.22
N ASN A 336 -24.05 14.72 8.40
CA ASN A 336 -23.39 14.57 7.11
C ASN A 336 -21.93 14.15 7.30
N ILE A 337 -21.48 13.28 6.39
CA ILE A 337 -20.06 13.03 6.16
C ILE A 337 -19.64 13.91 4.99
N GLU A 338 -18.56 14.66 5.17
CA GLU A 338 -18.02 15.56 4.16
C GLU A 338 -16.59 15.17 3.82
N ILE A 339 -16.30 15.04 2.52
CA ILE A 339 -14.97 14.72 2.01
C ILE A 339 -14.55 15.82 1.06
N TYR A 340 -13.43 16.45 1.39
CA TYR A 340 -12.80 17.53 0.64
C TYR A 340 -11.56 16.96 -0.05
N ILE A 341 -11.49 17.15 -1.37
CA ILE A 341 -10.41 16.66 -2.23
C ILE A 341 -9.57 17.84 -2.73
N ASP A 342 -8.25 17.68 -2.67
CA ASP A 342 -7.25 18.58 -3.25
C ASP A 342 -7.36 20.05 -2.81
N GLY A 343 -7.75 20.26 -1.54
CA GLY A 343 -7.79 21.59 -0.91
C GLY A 343 -8.99 22.44 -1.33
N GLU A 344 -10.05 21.83 -1.87
CA GLU A 344 -11.26 22.53 -2.24
C GLU A 344 -11.96 23.25 -1.06
N LEU A 345 -12.66 24.34 -1.37
CA LEU A 345 -13.38 25.14 -0.37
C LEU A 345 -14.67 24.48 0.12
N TYR A 346 -15.32 23.70 -0.74
CA TYR A 346 -16.59 23.00 -0.45
C TYR A 346 -16.40 21.52 -0.75
N PRO A 347 -17.01 20.61 0.02
CA PRO A 347 -16.82 19.19 -0.19
C PRO A 347 -17.45 18.75 -1.52
N SER A 348 -16.66 18.14 -2.39
CA SER A 348 -17.14 17.54 -3.64
C SER A 348 -17.89 16.23 -3.41
N TRP A 349 -17.68 15.59 -2.25
CA TRP A 349 -18.46 14.45 -1.80
C TRP A 349 -19.05 14.75 -0.42
N GLN A 350 -20.38 14.66 -0.33
CA GLN A 350 -21.11 14.85 0.92
C GLN A 350 -22.30 13.89 0.95
N SER A 351 -22.61 13.36 2.14
CA SER A 351 -23.86 12.63 2.37
C SER A 351 -24.98 13.56 2.85
N SER A 352 -26.22 13.07 2.82
CA SER A 352 -27.40 13.73 3.41
C SER A 352 -27.69 13.30 4.86
N GLY A 353 -26.90 12.36 5.36
CA GLY A 353 -26.98 11.76 6.69
C GLY A 353 -25.86 10.73 6.84
N THR A 354 -25.65 10.27 8.07
CA THR A 354 -24.68 9.23 8.40
C THR A 354 -25.11 7.90 7.78
N GLU A 355 -26.35 7.47 7.96
CA GLU A 355 -26.84 6.22 7.39
C GLU A 355 -26.76 6.23 5.86
N ASP A 356 -27.04 7.38 5.25
CA ASP A 356 -26.98 7.58 3.80
C ASP A 356 -25.54 7.43 3.28
N ALA A 357 -24.55 7.94 4.02
CA ALA A 357 -23.14 7.77 3.69
C ALA A 357 -22.73 6.30 3.61
N PHE A 358 -23.40 5.44 4.38
CA PHE A 358 -23.18 4.00 4.47
C PHE A 358 -24.21 3.17 3.69
N ASN A 359 -24.84 3.76 2.67
CA ASN A 359 -25.83 3.15 1.77
C ASN A 359 -27.08 2.59 2.47
N GLY A 360 -27.40 3.14 3.63
CA GLY A 360 -28.69 2.95 4.28
C GLY A 360 -29.72 3.98 3.81
N GLY A 361 -30.65 4.24 4.72
CA GLY A 361 -31.63 5.31 4.61
C GLY A 361 -32.67 5.18 5.71
N TRP A 362 -33.28 6.30 6.10
CA TRP A 362 -34.30 6.33 7.14
C TRP A 362 -33.82 5.67 8.45
N TYR A 363 -32.64 6.08 8.93
CA TYR A 363 -31.99 5.56 10.14
C TYR A 363 -31.66 4.06 10.12
N ASN A 364 -31.72 3.39 8.96
CA ASN A 364 -31.48 1.97 8.85
C ASN A 364 -30.35 1.64 7.87
N VAL A 365 -29.44 0.75 8.28
CA VAL A 365 -28.31 0.28 7.48
C VAL A 365 -28.25 -1.26 7.58
N PRO A 366 -28.00 -1.99 6.48
CA PRO A 366 -27.91 -3.46 6.51
C PRO A 366 -26.79 -3.97 7.41
N ILE A 367 -27.09 -4.93 8.29
CA ILE A 367 -26.07 -5.65 9.07
C ILE A 367 -25.29 -6.57 8.12
N GLY A 368 -23.96 -6.47 8.11
CA GLY A 368 -23.12 -7.27 7.21
C GLY A 368 -23.24 -6.88 5.73
N GLY A 369 -23.71 -5.66 5.41
CA GLY A 369 -23.78 -5.16 4.04
C GLY A 369 -22.41 -5.01 3.37
N TYR A 370 -22.37 -5.08 2.03
CA TYR A 370 -21.17 -4.81 1.24
C TYR A 370 -21.55 -4.10 -0.07
N PRO A 371 -20.82 -3.05 -0.51
CA PRO A 371 -19.56 -2.52 0.06
C PRO A 371 -19.75 -1.62 1.29
N ALA A 372 -20.98 -1.35 1.71
CA ALA A 372 -21.29 -0.58 2.91
C ALA A 372 -22.35 -1.28 3.76
N GLY A 373 -22.33 -1.02 5.05
CA GLY A 373 -23.21 -1.67 6.01
C GLY A 373 -22.95 -1.20 7.43
N ARG A 374 -23.47 -1.94 8.39
CA ARG A 374 -23.11 -1.82 9.81
C ARG A 374 -22.77 -3.16 10.42
N ALA A 375 -22.02 -3.13 11.50
CA ALA A 375 -21.90 -4.24 12.43
C ALA A 375 -23.23 -4.44 13.17
N GLY A 376 -23.46 -5.65 13.68
CA GLY A 376 -24.68 -5.98 14.41
C GLY A 376 -24.96 -5.05 15.60
N ASN A 377 -26.18 -5.08 16.12
CA ASN A 377 -26.54 -4.32 17.32
C ASN A 377 -25.75 -4.85 18.55
N SER A 378 -25.38 -3.95 19.46
CA SER A 378 -24.94 -4.37 20.80
C SER A 378 -26.12 -4.99 21.58
N ILE A 379 -25.81 -5.80 22.59
CA ILE A 379 -26.81 -6.43 23.48
C ILE A 379 -27.29 -5.51 24.62
N ASN A 380 -26.84 -4.24 24.68
CA ASN A 380 -27.11 -3.32 25.79
C ASN A 380 -27.93 -2.12 25.31
N GLY A 381 -29.26 -2.15 25.55
CA GLY A 381 -30.27 -1.17 25.10
C GLY A 381 -29.79 0.29 25.07
N GLY A 382 -29.47 0.74 23.86
CA GLY A 382 -28.91 2.04 23.49
C GLY A 382 -28.51 2.01 22.00
N LEU A 383 -28.36 3.18 21.37
CA LEU A 383 -27.77 3.28 20.04
C LEU A 383 -26.30 2.87 20.12
N ALA A 384 -25.96 1.67 19.65
CA ALA A 384 -24.59 1.15 19.63
C ALA A 384 -24.33 0.41 18.32
N ALA A 385 -23.71 1.11 17.36
CA ALA A 385 -23.48 0.59 16.02
C ALA A 385 -22.18 1.12 15.41
N THR A 386 -21.48 0.26 14.66
CA THR A 386 -20.35 0.65 13.82
C THR A 386 -20.79 0.56 12.36
N TYR A 387 -20.84 1.71 11.70
CA TYR A 387 -21.14 1.87 10.29
C TYR A 387 -19.86 1.87 9.48
N TYR A 388 -19.94 1.35 8.25
CA TYR A 388 -18.77 1.22 7.40
C TYR A 388 -19.06 1.25 5.92
N ARG A 389 -18.08 1.72 5.15
CA ARG A 389 -18.08 1.69 3.69
C ARG A 389 -16.67 1.48 3.17
N PHE A 390 -16.55 0.58 2.20
CA PHE A 390 -15.35 0.36 1.39
C PHE A 390 -15.50 1.06 0.04
N PHE A 391 -14.61 1.99 -0.27
CA PHE A 391 -14.57 2.72 -1.54
C PHE A 391 -13.76 1.94 -2.60
N THR A 392 -14.17 0.69 -2.82
CA THR A 392 -13.48 -0.23 -3.72
C THR A 392 -14.12 -0.31 -5.11
N GLU A 393 -15.45 -0.21 -5.18
CA GLU A 393 -16.21 -0.20 -6.44
C GLU A 393 -16.45 1.24 -6.95
N ASP A 394 -16.31 2.22 -6.06
CA ASP A 394 -16.53 3.66 -6.28
C ASP A 394 -15.39 4.48 -5.64
N PRO A 395 -14.14 4.31 -6.11
CA PRO A 395 -12.97 4.86 -5.45
C PRO A 395 -12.95 6.39 -5.44
N LEU A 396 -12.55 6.97 -4.30
CA LEU A 396 -12.28 8.40 -4.15
C LEU A 396 -10.76 8.64 -4.12
N PHE A 397 -10.27 9.38 -5.12
CA PHE A 397 -8.84 9.68 -5.30
C PHE A 397 -8.53 11.12 -4.88
N PHE A 398 -7.29 11.36 -4.47
CA PHE A 398 -6.75 12.69 -4.20
C PHE A 398 -5.32 12.80 -4.73
N SER A 399 -4.91 13.99 -5.17
CA SER A 399 -3.62 14.29 -5.77
C SER A 399 -2.73 15.19 -4.92
N SER A 400 -3.30 16.00 -4.04
CA SER A 400 -2.55 16.93 -3.18
C SER A 400 -2.99 16.91 -1.72
N HIS A 401 -4.27 16.67 -1.44
CA HIS A 401 -4.81 16.73 -0.08
C HIS A 401 -6.13 15.98 0.05
N ILE A 402 -6.39 15.39 1.21
CA ILE A 402 -7.70 14.87 1.57
C ILE A 402 -8.06 15.31 2.98
N LYS A 403 -9.30 15.75 3.17
CA LYS A 403 -9.89 16.01 4.47
C LYS A 403 -11.26 15.36 4.59
N ILE A 404 -11.47 14.66 5.70
CA ILE A 404 -12.71 13.94 5.99
C ILE A 404 -13.26 14.44 7.30
N ILE A 405 -14.52 14.85 7.27
CA ILE A 405 -15.28 15.35 8.41
C ILE A 405 -16.48 14.43 8.65
N VAL A 406 -16.72 14.15 9.93
CA VAL A 406 -17.95 13.53 10.42
C VAL A 406 -18.66 14.51 11.34
N ASN A 407 -19.94 14.77 11.09
CA ASN A 407 -20.77 15.60 11.95
C ASN A 407 -21.58 14.72 12.93
N ALA A 408 -21.70 15.14 14.19
CA ALA A 408 -22.52 14.49 15.21
C ALA A 408 -23.98 14.95 15.10
N GLY A 409 -24.68 14.57 14.04
CA GLY A 409 -26.03 15.07 13.71
C GLY A 409 -26.04 16.42 13.00
N GLN A 410 -27.23 16.87 12.59
CA GLN A 410 -27.44 18.13 11.85
C GLN A 410 -28.49 19.03 12.52
N ARG A 411 -28.24 20.34 12.54
CA ARG A 411 -29.18 21.31 13.13
C ARG A 411 -30.53 21.26 12.44
N ASN A 412 -31.60 21.26 13.24
CA ASN A 412 -32.99 21.20 12.80
C ASN A 412 -33.38 19.88 12.12
N GLN A 413 -32.61 18.81 12.31
CA GLN A 413 -32.91 17.45 11.87
C GLN A 413 -32.63 16.46 13.00
N GLY A 414 -33.55 15.51 13.19
CA GLY A 414 -33.46 14.52 14.27
C GLY A 414 -33.59 15.11 15.68
N ALA A 415 -33.74 14.24 16.66
CA ALA A 415 -33.74 14.59 18.08
C ALA A 415 -32.54 13.95 18.78
N PHE A 416 -32.01 14.68 19.77
CA PHE A 416 -31.04 14.16 20.74
C PHE A 416 -31.71 14.19 22.11
N ALA A 417 -31.70 13.06 22.81
CA ALA A 417 -32.13 12.98 24.20
C ALA A 417 -30.97 13.31 25.16
N SER A 418 -29.75 12.94 24.78
CA SER A 418 -28.54 13.14 25.56
C SER A 418 -27.83 14.45 25.23
N SER A 419 -27.12 15.00 26.22
CA SER A 419 -26.24 16.15 25.99
C SER A 419 -24.96 15.81 25.23
N THR A 420 -24.61 14.52 25.16
CA THR A 420 -23.43 14.01 24.44
C THR A 420 -23.66 12.60 23.92
N VAL A 421 -22.97 12.26 22.83
CA VAL A 421 -22.84 10.90 22.27
C VAL A 421 -21.36 10.55 22.12
N SER A 422 -21.02 9.27 22.19
CA SER A 422 -19.64 8.80 21.95
C SER A 422 -19.48 8.44 20.48
N LEU A 423 -18.44 8.98 19.85
CA LEU A 423 -18.10 8.73 18.45
C LEU A 423 -16.65 8.29 18.30
N SER A 424 -16.42 7.25 17.51
CA SER A 424 -15.08 6.89 17.02
C SER A 424 -15.11 6.75 15.51
N ALA A 425 -14.27 7.50 14.80
CA ALA A 425 -14.24 7.49 13.34
C ALA A 425 -12.86 7.09 12.83
N PHE A 426 -12.84 6.31 11.75
CA PHE A 426 -11.61 5.77 11.16
C PHE A 426 -11.65 5.87 9.65
N ALA A 427 -10.51 6.19 9.03
CA ALA A 427 -10.38 6.18 7.58
C ALA A 427 -9.09 5.47 7.17
N GLY A 428 -9.21 4.45 6.33
CA GLY A 428 -8.08 3.78 5.69
C GLY A 428 -7.69 4.50 4.40
N LEU A 429 -6.43 4.90 4.26
CA LEU A 429 -5.92 5.56 3.07
C LEU A 429 -4.78 4.75 2.46
N TRP A 430 -4.84 4.54 1.16
CA TRP A 430 -3.66 4.20 0.37
C TRP A 430 -2.96 5.48 -0.08
N THR A 431 -1.65 5.54 0.06
CA THR A 431 -0.83 6.67 -0.43
C THR A 431 0.09 6.24 -1.55
N ASN A 432 0.29 7.08 -2.55
CA ASN A 432 1.17 6.80 -3.69
C ASN A 432 2.65 6.99 -3.33
N THR A 433 2.94 7.76 -2.28
CA THR A 433 4.29 7.91 -1.74
C THR A 433 4.54 6.79 -0.73
N PRO A 434 5.56 5.94 -0.95
CA PRO A 434 5.97 4.94 0.03
C PRO A 434 6.39 5.58 1.36
N GLY A 435 6.26 4.84 2.46
CA GLY A 435 6.76 5.27 3.76
C GLY A 435 8.28 5.43 3.77
N ALA A 436 8.78 6.31 4.64
CA ALA A 436 10.22 6.37 4.91
C ALA A 436 10.68 5.05 5.52
N ILE A 437 11.85 4.57 5.11
CA ILE A 437 12.45 3.38 5.69
C ILE A 437 13.17 3.80 6.97
N ASN A 438 12.85 3.13 8.07
CA ASN A 438 13.49 3.29 9.37
C ASN A 438 13.24 2.04 10.23
N PHE A 439 14.09 1.02 10.12
CA PHE A 439 13.96 -0.19 10.94
C PHE A 439 15.31 -0.76 11.36
N GLN A 440 15.34 -1.56 12.42
CA GLN A 440 16.52 -2.29 12.86
C GLN A 440 16.46 -3.74 12.40
N THR A 441 17.59 -4.24 11.90
CA THR A 441 17.75 -5.63 11.47
C THR A 441 19.13 -6.17 11.84
N VAL A 442 19.31 -7.47 11.64
CA VAL A 442 20.59 -8.14 11.90
C VAL A 442 21.62 -7.65 10.89
N ASP A 443 22.77 -7.18 11.37
CA ASP A 443 23.88 -6.79 10.51
C ASP A 443 24.67 -8.05 10.11
N THR A 444 24.34 -8.61 8.96
CA THR A 444 25.03 -9.78 8.40
C THR A 444 26.33 -9.41 7.68
N GLY A 445 26.58 -8.12 7.43
CA GLY A 445 27.83 -7.63 6.82
C GLY A 445 28.93 -7.35 7.85
N ALA A 446 28.55 -7.03 9.08
CA ALA A 446 29.48 -6.86 10.19
C ALA A 446 30.06 -8.19 10.68
N THR A 447 31.27 -8.11 11.25
CA THR A 447 31.86 -9.24 11.98
C THR A 447 30.96 -9.60 13.16
N ALA A 448 30.70 -10.89 13.34
CA ALA A 448 29.93 -11.38 14.48
C ALA A 448 30.67 -11.06 15.79
N ILE A 449 29.91 -10.73 16.83
CA ILE A 449 30.44 -10.53 18.20
C ILE A 449 30.90 -11.88 18.77
N LEU A 450 30.17 -12.94 18.43
CA LEU A 450 30.52 -14.34 18.69
C LEU A 450 30.13 -15.15 17.45
N ASP A 451 31.03 -16.02 17.00
CA ASP A 451 30.76 -17.00 15.95
C ASP A 451 31.34 -18.35 16.36
N ASP A 452 30.66 -19.03 17.29
CA ASP A 452 31.10 -20.31 17.82
C ASP A 452 30.45 -21.45 17.03
N GLN A 453 31.20 -21.99 16.07
CA GLN A 453 30.78 -23.09 15.20
C GLN A 453 31.03 -24.47 15.83
N PHE A 454 31.34 -24.52 17.13
CA PHE A 454 31.57 -25.75 17.89
C PHE A 454 32.60 -26.73 17.28
N THR A 455 33.60 -26.19 16.59
CA THR A 455 34.68 -26.96 15.93
C THR A 455 35.76 -27.45 16.90
N GLY A 456 35.48 -27.46 18.21
CA GLY A 456 36.40 -27.96 19.23
C GLY A 456 36.63 -29.47 19.11
N ALA A 457 37.79 -29.95 19.56
CA ALA A 457 38.08 -31.38 19.59
C ALA A 457 37.02 -32.14 20.40
N SER A 458 36.66 -33.34 19.95
CA SER A 458 35.62 -34.15 20.59
C SER A 458 35.98 -34.45 22.05
N GLY A 459 35.01 -34.34 22.96
CA GLY A 459 35.18 -34.55 24.40
C GLY A 459 34.72 -33.36 25.24
N SER A 460 35.32 -33.18 26.42
CA SER A 460 34.91 -32.13 27.35
C SER A 460 35.08 -30.72 26.78
N LEU A 461 34.10 -29.84 27.02
CA LEU A 461 34.22 -28.44 26.64
C LEU A 461 35.39 -27.75 27.37
N SER A 462 36.04 -26.81 26.66
CA SER A 462 37.11 -25.98 27.21
C SER A 462 36.62 -25.18 28.42
N ALA A 463 37.23 -25.40 29.59
CA ALA A 463 36.90 -24.64 30.80
C ALA A 463 37.27 -23.14 30.71
N ALA A 464 38.12 -22.77 29.76
CA ALA A 464 38.43 -21.37 29.45
C ALA A 464 37.28 -20.66 28.73
N ASP A 465 36.52 -21.41 27.93
CA ASP A 465 35.45 -20.89 27.08
C ASP A 465 34.06 -21.10 27.65
N TRP A 466 33.89 -22.13 28.47
CA TRP A 466 32.59 -22.57 28.96
C TRP A 466 32.52 -22.63 30.48
N ASN A 467 31.35 -22.28 31.02
CA ASN A 467 30.97 -22.57 32.41
C ASN A 467 29.86 -23.61 32.42
N GLN A 468 29.98 -24.62 33.28
CA GLN A 468 28.99 -25.69 33.40
C GLN A 468 28.69 -25.97 34.88
N VAL A 469 27.51 -26.52 35.17
CA VAL A 469 27.13 -26.90 36.54
C VAL A 469 27.87 -28.19 36.91
N GLY A 470 28.72 -28.16 37.94
CA GLY A 470 29.66 -29.24 38.24
C GLY A 470 29.03 -30.56 38.75
N ASP A 471 27.79 -30.54 39.24
CA ASP A 471 27.05 -31.73 39.73
C ASP A 471 26.07 -32.31 38.70
N ARG A 472 26.14 -31.82 37.46
CA ARG A 472 25.28 -32.25 36.34
C ARG A 472 26.05 -32.97 35.26
N THR A 473 25.33 -33.66 34.39
CA THR A 473 25.90 -34.24 33.17
C THR A 473 26.48 -33.11 32.32
N GLN A 474 27.74 -33.25 31.94
CA GLN A 474 28.46 -32.22 31.20
C GLN A 474 28.13 -32.30 29.71
N ALA A 475 28.07 -31.15 29.07
CA ALA A 475 28.06 -31.04 27.62
C ALA A 475 29.43 -31.45 27.05
N GLU A 476 29.41 -32.04 25.87
CA GLU A 476 30.58 -32.51 25.16
C GLU A 476 30.61 -31.96 23.73
N ALA A 477 31.78 -31.54 23.28
CA ALA A 477 32.00 -31.24 21.88
C ALA A 477 32.05 -32.56 21.10
N THR A 478 31.48 -32.58 19.90
CA THR A 478 31.54 -33.72 18.98
C THR A 478 32.57 -33.52 17.87
N GLY A 479 33.09 -32.30 17.69
CA GLY A 479 33.89 -31.89 16.53
C GLY A 479 33.14 -30.94 15.59
N SER A 480 31.81 -30.93 15.66
CA SER A 480 30.95 -30.05 14.85
C SER A 480 29.66 -29.62 15.54
N THR A 481 29.37 -30.16 16.73
CA THR A 481 28.21 -29.82 17.55
C THR A 481 28.60 -29.85 19.02
N ILE A 482 27.78 -29.23 19.87
CA ILE A 482 27.77 -29.53 21.31
C ILE A 482 26.61 -30.47 21.59
N ARG A 483 26.91 -31.58 22.26
CA ARG A 483 25.95 -32.61 22.67
C ARG A 483 25.74 -32.57 24.16
N PHE A 484 24.48 -32.68 24.56
CA PHE A 484 24.05 -33.00 25.91
C PHE A 484 23.47 -34.42 25.90
N ALA A 485 23.97 -35.28 26.78
CA ALA A 485 23.42 -36.62 26.96
C ALA A 485 22.36 -36.60 28.07
N PHE A 486 21.29 -37.37 27.88
CA PHE A 486 20.35 -37.68 28.97
C PHE A 486 20.60 -39.11 29.48
N ASP A 487 20.89 -39.22 30.77
CA ASP A 487 21.20 -40.48 31.44
C ASP A 487 19.99 -41.07 32.20
N GLY A 488 18.83 -40.41 32.16
CA GLY A 488 17.64 -40.77 32.93
C GLY A 488 17.72 -40.43 34.43
N GLY A 489 18.85 -39.90 34.91
CA GLY A 489 19.12 -39.55 36.30
C GLY A 489 18.98 -38.06 36.59
N SER A 490 19.14 -37.68 37.87
CA SER A 490 19.09 -36.28 38.31
C SER A 490 20.19 -35.40 37.70
N ALA A 491 21.34 -36.00 37.36
CA ALA A 491 22.45 -35.30 36.71
C ALA A 491 22.08 -34.84 35.29
N GLY A 492 21.27 -35.60 34.55
CA GLY A 492 20.80 -35.25 33.19
C GLY A 492 19.55 -34.36 33.11
N GLN A 493 18.96 -33.94 34.24
CA GLN A 493 17.67 -33.21 34.21
C GLN A 493 17.78 -31.73 33.85
N ASP A 494 18.89 -31.07 34.15
CA ASP A 494 19.06 -29.64 33.94
C ASP A 494 20.51 -29.32 33.61
N THR A 495 20.86 -29.49 32.33
CA THR A 495 22.25 -29.43 31.87
C THR A 495 22.47 -28.17 31.06
N ARG A 496 23.50 -27.40 31.38
CA ARG A 496 23.69 -26.05 30.82
C ARG A 496 25.16 -25.73 30.61
N ALA A 497 25.44 -25.02 29.52
CA ALA A 497 26.75 -24.53 29.18
C ALA A 497 26.67 -23.01 28.90
N ALA A 498 27.26 -22.20 29.77
CA ALA A 498 27.40 -20.76 29.61
C ALA A 498 28.63 -20.44 28.76
N ARG A 499 28.51 -19.54 27.79
CA ARG A 499 29.69 -19.03 27.10
C ARG A 499 30.36 -17.94 27.94
N LYS A 500 31.67 -18.03 28.14
CA LYS A 500 32.52 -17.04 28.82
C LYS A 500 33.12 -16.04 27.84
N ASN A 501 33.59 -14.91 28.37
CA ASN A 501 34.40 -13.92 27.66
C ASN A 501 33.71 -13.30 26.42
N VAL A 502 32.39 -13.12 26.49
CA VAL A 502 31.61 -12.40 25.48
C VAL A 502 31.08 -11.12 26.11
N THR A 503 31.43 -9.98 25.51
CA THR A 503 30.86 -8.67 25.89
C THR A 503 29.71 -8.36 24.94
N LEU A 504 28.51 -8.19 25.48
CA LEU A 504 27.32 -7.95 24.67
C LEU A 504 26.97 -6.46 24.62
N PRO A 505 26.68 -5.90 23.44
CA PRO A 505 26.17 -4.54 23.35
C PRO A 505 24.74 -4.45 23.90
N GLY A 506 24.24 -3.23 24.08
CA GLY A 506 22.84 -3.01 24.47
C GLY A 506 21.83 -3.51 23.42
N SER A 507 22.24 -3.78 22.19
CA SER A 507 21.36 -4.32 21.14
C SER A 507 22.09 -5.33 20.27
N TYR A 508 21.55 -6.54 20.14
CA TYR A 508 22.17 -7.64 19.41
C TYR A 508 21.12 -8.67 18.96
N TRP A 509 21.54 -9.51 18.03
CA TRP A 509 20.87 -10.74 17.65
C TRP A 509 21.66 -11.93 18.22
N LEU A 510 20.97 -12.88 18.84
CA LEU A 510 21.55 -14.13 19.32
C LEU A 510 20.78 -15.30 18.70
N GLU A 511 21.50 -16.26 18.13
CA GLU A 511 20.89 -17.45 17.54
C GLU A 511 21.69 -18.73 17.78
N THR A 512 20.98 -19.84 17.71
CA THR A 512 21.52 -21.20 17.66
C THR A 512 20.63 -22.07 16.78
N ARG A 513 21.07 -23.30 16.54
CA ARG A 513 20.30 -24.36 15.91
C ARG A 513 20.38 -25.58 16.80
N ALA A 514 19.23 -26.12 17.19
CA ALA A 514 19.10 -27.17 18.18
C ALA A 514 18.23 -28.32 17.68
N ARG A 515 18.46 -29.53 18.18
CA ARG A 515 17.59 -30.69 18.00
C ARG A 515 17.54 -31.51 19.28
N ILE A 516 16.38 -32.09 19.58
CA ILE A 516 16.24 -33.10 20.63
C ILE A 516 16.53 -34.47 19.99
N THR A 517 17.54 -35.17 20.50
CA THR A 517 18.05 -36.42 19.93
C THR A 517 17.42 -37.67 20.53
N ASP A 518 16.88 -37.55 21.74
CA ASP A 518 16.13 -38.61 22.39
C ASP A 518 14.71 -38.14 22.71
N ALA A 519 13.72 -38.98 22.37
CA ALA A 519 12.31 -38.67 22.53
C ALA A 519 11.66 -39.66 23.49
N THR A 520 12.26 -39.79 24.67
CA THR A 520 11.97 -40.87 25.62
C THR A 520 10.75 -40.58 26.49
N HIS A 521 10.44 -39.30 26.74
CA HIS A 521 9.28 -38.89 27.52
C HIS A 521 8.85 -37.45 27.20
N ASP A 522 7.72 -37.02 27.75
CA ASP A 522 7.16 -35.68 27.51
C ASP A 522 7.86 -34.64 28.42
N GLY A 523 7.92 -33.38 27.98
CA GLY A 523 8.59 -32.29 28.71
C GLY A 523 10.09 -32.16 28.46
N GLN A 524 10.62 -32.82 27.42
CA GLN A 524 12.01 -32.69 27.02
C GLN A 524 12.26 -31.35 26.31
N GLU A 525 13.32 -30.64 26.71
CA GLU A 525 13.58 -29.26 26.26
C GLU A 525 15.02 -29.07 25.79
N ALA A 526 15.21 -28.32 24.70
CA ALA A 526 16.50 -27.78 24.27
C ALA A 526 16.40 -26.25 24.16
N SER A 527 17.32 -25.52 24.78
CA SER A 527 17.20 -24.09 25.08
C SER A 527 18.37 -23.28 24.54
N LEU A 528 18.05 -22.19 23.86
CA LEU A 528 18.92 -21.02 23.72
C LEU A 528 18.72 -20.12 24.94
N ILE A 529 19.80 -19.74 25.60
CA ILE A 529 19.76 -18.96 26.84
C ILE A 529 20.32 -17.56 26.60
N ALA A 530 19.62 -16.54 27.07
CA ALA A 530 20.01 -15.13 26.97
C ALA A 530 19.76 -14.38 28.28
N LYS A 531 20.47 -13.25 28.47
CA LYS A 531 20.27 -12.32 29.60
C LYS A 531 20.31 -13.00 30.99
N GLY A 532 21.12 -14.05 31.14
CA GLY A 532 21.37 -14.66 32.44
C GLY A 532 22.35 -13.83 33.27
N ASN A 533 22.38 -14.03 34.59
CA ASN A 533 23.46 -13.48 35.41
C ASN A 533 24.79 -14.12 34.97
N SER A 534 25.83 -13.31 34.77
CA SER A 534 27.16 -13.78 34.37
C SER A 534 28.12 -13.71 35.55
N PRO A 535 29.05 -14.67 35.74
CA PRO A 535 29.11 -16.02 35.19
C PRO A 535 28.33 -16.98 36.09
N ASP A 536 27.01 -17.08 35.91
CA ASP A 536 26.17 -17.94 36.73
C ASP A 536 25.82 -19.25 35.97
N PRO A 537 26.36 -20.42 36.36
CA PRO A 537 25.97 -21.69 35.73
C PRO A 537 24.52 -22.06 36.05
N TYR A 538 23.90 -21.42 37.05
CA TYR A 538 22.57 -21.79 37.51
C TYR A 538 21.47 -21.41 36.54
N PHE A 539 21.62 -20.37 35.68
CA PHE A 539 20.69 -19.88 34.61
C PHE A 539 19.17 -19.99 34.87
N GLY A 540 18.74 -20.27 36.11
CA GLY A 540 17.40 -20.71 36.44
C GLY A 540 16.43 -19.58 36.19
N SER A 541 16.87 -18.38 36.54
CA SER A 541 16.21 -17.11 36.26
C SER A 541 16.81 -16.41 35.03
N ALA A 542 17.02 -17.10 33.91
CA ALA A 542 17.44 -16.51 32.62
C ALA A 542 16.28 -16.43 31.61
N VAL A 543 16.50 -15.78 30.46
CA VAL A 543 15.59 -15.88 29.32
C VAL A 543 15.93 -17.13 28.52
N HIS A 544 14.92 -17.93 28.19
CA HIS A 544 15.06 -19.18 27.44
C HIS A 544 14.17 -19.17 26.20
N ILE A 545 14.74 -19.40 25.02
CA ILE A 545 13.99 -19.74 23.81
C ILE A 545 14.16 -21.24 23.58
N GLN A 546 13.07 -22.00 23.57
CA GLN A 546 13.13 -23.44 23.78
C GLN A 546 12.37 -24.21 22.71
N LEU A 547 12.98 -25.28 22.20
CA LEU A 547 12.31 -26.37 21.51
C LEU A 547 11.84 -27.37 22.57
N VAL A 548 10.55 -27.72 22.58
CA VAL A 548 9.96 -28.60 23.61
C VAL A 548 9.12 -29.70 22.98
N ARG A 549 9.31 -30.93 23.45
CA ARG A 549 8.47 -32.09 23.14
C ARG A 549 7.33 -32.20 24.17
N PHE A 550 6.11 -31.86 23.78
CA PHE A 550 4.93 -32.04 24.64
C PHE A 550 4.37 -33.45 24.57
N SER A 551 4.38 -34.07 23.40
CA SER A 551 4.05 -35.48 23.20
C SER A 551 4.70 -35.98 21.91
N GLN A 552 4.53 -37.27 21.57
CA GLN A 552 5.14 -37.87 20.38
C GLN A 552 4.95 -37.04 19.10
N ASN A 553 3.76 -36.45 18.94
CA ASN A 553 3.36 -35.70 17.75
C ASN A 553 2.99 -34.24 18.07
N ASN A 554 3.31 -33.77 19.28
CA ASN A 554 3.06 -32.39 19.69
C ASN A 554 4.36 -31.74 20.15
N TRP A 555 4.81 -30.76 19.38
CA TRP A 555 6.06 -30.04 19.59
C TRP A 555 5.76 -28.56 19.61
N VAL A 556 6.47 -27.82 20.44
CA VAL A 556 6.33 -26.38 20.51
C VAL A 556 7.68 -25.69 20.48
N VAL A 557 7.67 -24.42 20.07
CA VAL A 557 8.69 -23.47 20.49
C VAL A 557 8.08 -22.52 21.51
N ARG A 558 8.79 -22.25 22.60
CA ARG A 558 8.34 -21.28 23.60
C ARG A 558 9.46 -20.32 24.02
N ALA A 559 9.05 -19.16 24.49
CA ALA A 559 9.90 -18.18 25.16
C ALA A 559 9.52 -18.15 26.64
N ARG A 560 10.51 -18.34 27.52
CA ARG A 560 10.40 -18.14 28.96
C ARG A 560 11.30 -17.02 29.41
N ASP A 561 10.85 -16.28 30.40
CA ASP A 561 11.66 -15.32 31.14
C ASP A 561 11.52 -15.68 32.61
N ASP A 562 12.60 -16.25 33.18
CA ASP A 562 12.51 -16.99 34.44
C ASP A 562 11.55 -18.20 34.31
N PHE A 563 10.68 -18.40 35.29
CA PHE A 563 9.63 -19.42 35.26
C PHE A 563 8.35 -18.97 34.54
N ASP A 564 8.27 -17.72 34.07
CA ASP A 564 7.11 -17.23 33.32
C ASP A 564 7.18 -17.68 31.85
N GLU A 565 6.12 -18.33 31.39
CA GLU A 565 5.97 -18.72 29.99
C GLU A 565 5.33 -17.56 29.22
N VAL A 566 6.19 -16.79 28.53
CA VAL A 566 5.77 -15.54 27.88
C VAL A 566 5.04 -15.82 26.58
N PHE A 567 5.54 -16.76 25.77
CA PHE A 567 4.97 -17.14 24.48
C PHE A 567 5.19 -18.62 24.22
N ILE A 568 4.23 -19.28 23.57
CA ILE A 568 4.32 -20.70 23.18
C ILE A 568 3.64 -20.88 21.84
N ARG A 569 4.20 -21.71 20.97
CA ARG A 569 3.65 -21.97 19.64
C ARG A 569 3.82 -23.42 19.28
N THR A 570 2.72 -24.06 18.92
CA THR A 570 2.72 -25.40 18.33
C THR A 570 3.41 -25.39 16.96
N ILE A 571 4.32 -26.35 16.74
CA ILE A 571 5.10 -26.53 15.51
C ILE A 571 5.04 -27.99 15.02
N GLY A 572 5.64 -28.26 13.86
CA GLY A 572 5.75 -29.62 13.32
C GLY A 572 4.49 -30.17 12.65
N GLY A 573 3.30 -29.63 12.97
CA GLY A 573 2.04 -29.99 12.31
C GLY A 573 1.60 -31.43 12.58
N GLY A 574 1.75 -31.89 13.82
CA GLY A 574 1.42 -33.28 14.19
C GLY A 574 2.53 -34.30 13.92
N ARG A 575 3.73 -33.85 13.53
CA ARG A 575 4.89 -34.72 13.29
C ARG A 575 5.78 -34.81 14.52
N ASN A 576 6.44 -35.96 14.66
CA ASN A 576 7.54 -36.10 15.59
C ASN A 576 8.79 -35.38 15.04
N LEU A 577 9.35 -34.44 15.81
CA LEU A 577 10.54 -33.65 15.45
C LEU A 577 11.83 -34.18 16.10
N THR A 578 11.85 -35.43 16.58
CA THR A 578 13.09 -36.04 17.09
C THR A 578 14.14 -36.05 15.99
N ASN A 579 15.36 -35.62 16.31
CA ASN A 579 16.49 -35.45 15.39
C ASN A 579 16.32 -34.39 14.29
N GLU A 580 15.19 -33.68 14.26
CA GLU A 580 14.96 -32.57 13.34
C GLU A 580 15.57 -31.29 13.91
N TRP A 581 16.27 -30.55 13.06
CA TRP A 581 16.88 -29.29 13.45
C TRP A 581 15.85 -28.15 13.46
N VAL A 582 15.93 -27.31 14.49
CA VAL A 582 15.15 -26.08 14.60
C VAL A 582 16.09 -24.95 14.99
N LYS A 583 16.02 -23.83 14.26
CA LYS A 583 16.76 -22.63 14.63
C LYS A 583 15.96 -21.82 15.64
N LEU A 584 16.64 -21.33 16.66
CA LEU A 584 16.09 -20.52 17.75
C LEU A 584 16.87 -19.23 17.80
N ALA A 585 16.19 -18.11 18.00
CA ALA A 585 16.85 -16.83 18.10
C ALA A 585 16.11 -15.83 18.98
N VAL A 586 16.83 -14.81 19.41
CA VAL A 586 16.29 -13.68 20.14
C VAL A 586 16.95 -12.38 19.66
N LYS A 587 16.11 -11.39 19.33
CA LYS A 587 16.54 -10.01 19.10
C LYS A 587 16.44 -9.27 20.42
N VAL A 588 17.52 -8.58 20.79
CA VAL A 588 17.61 -7.79 22.01
C VAL A 588 17.82 -6.34 21.64
N VAL A 589 16.96 -5.45 22.16
CA VAL A 589 17.09 -3.99 22.02
C VAL A 589 16.87 -3.36 23.40
N GLY A 590 17.96 -3.05 24.09
CA GLY A 590 17.96 -2.63 25.48
C GLY A 590 17.45 -3.75 26.39
N GLN A 591 16.24 -3.55 26.93
CA GLN A 591 15.49 -4.53 27.73
C GLN A 591 14.36 -5.20 26.94
N THR A 592 14.08 -4.76 25.71
CA THR A 592 13.08 -5.40 24.86
C THR A 592 13.67 -6.64 24.22
N MET A 593 12.99 -7.77 24.41
CA MET A 593 13.30 -9.07 23.82
C MET A 593 12.23 -9.40 22.79
N THR A 594 12.62 -9.88 21.62
CA THR A 594 11.70 -10.50 20.65
C THR A 594 12.23 -11.88 20.29
N ALA A 595 11.41 -12.91 20.47
CA ALA A 595 11.79 -14.29 20.23
C ALA A 595 11.41 -14.75 18.82
N TYR A 596 12.29 -15.54 18.22
CA TYR A 596 12.14 -16.07 16.87
C TYR A 596 12.50 -17.55 16.80
N TRP A 597 11.95 -18.20 15.79
CA TRP A 597 12.30 -19.56 15.43
C TRP A 597 12.23 -19.74 13.91
N MET A 598 12.89 -20.78 13.41
CA MET A 598 12.79 -21.15 12.00
C MET A 598 12.95 -22.67 11.87
N PRO A 599 12.01 -23.37 11.23
CA PRO A 599 12.18 -24.78 10.95
C PRO A 599 13.27 -24.99 9.90
N GLU A 600 13.89 -26.17 9.91
CA GLU A 600 14.87 -26.54 8.90
C GLU A 600 14.33 -26.37 7.47
N GLY A 601 15.18 -25.89 6.57
CA GLY A 601 14.84 -25.68 5.15
C GLY A 601 13.99 -24.44 4.86
N CYS A 602 13.61 -23.65 5.87
CA CYS A 602 12.99 -22.35 5.66
C CYS A 602 14.02 -21.21 5.58
N ASP A 603 13.62 -20.12 4.92
CA ASP A 603 14.45 -18.94 4.62
C ASP A 603 13.94 -17.66 5.30
N SER A 604 13.00 -17.79 6.24
CA SER A 604 12.41 -16.68 6.98
C SER A 604 12.18 -17.04 8.43
N TRP A 605 12.73 -16.22 9.31
CA TRP A 605 12.45 -16.25 10.74
C TRP A 605 10.97 -15.99 11.01
N GLN A 606 10.44 -16.71 11.99
CA GLN A 606 9.08 -16.58 12.49
C GLN A 606 9.10 -16.02 13.90
N THR A 607 8.28 -15.02 14.16
CA THR A 607 8.13 -14.44 15.50
C THR A 607 7.29 -15.30 16.41
N LEU A 608 7.62 -15.29 17.70
CA LEU A 608 6.74 -15.75 18.78
C LEU A 608 6.03 -14.55 19.41
N GLY A 609 6.82 -13.61 19.91
CA GLY A 609 6.33 -12.42 20.59
C GLY A 609 7.44 -11.56 21.15
N SER A 610 7.06 -10.43 21.71
CA SER A 610 7.95 -9.40 22.23
C SER A 610 7.54 -8.99 23.64
N TRP A 611 8.53 -8.78 24.51
CA TRP A 611 8.30 -8.36 25.90
C TRP A 611 9.49 -7.54 26.42
N THR A 612 9.31 -6.91 27.57
CA THR A 612 10.39 -6.21 28.28
C THR A 612 10.86 -7.10 29.43
N THR A 613 12.14 -7.44 29.46
CA THR A 613 12.73 -8.21 30.56
C THR A 613 13.30 -7.27 31.62
N GLY A 614 13.14 -7.62 32.90
CA GLY A 614 13.85 -6.95 34.00
C GLY A 614 15.31 -7.38 34.13
N LYS A 615 15.78 -8.31 33.29
CA LYS A 615 17.13 -8.86 33.37
C LYS A 615 18.16 -7.93 32.72
N THR A 616 19.23 -7.65 33.46
CA THR A 616 20.35 -6.82 33.02
C THR A 616 21.63 -7.62 32.76
N GLY A 617 21.67 -8.90 33.14
CA GLY A 617 22.84 -9.75 32.95
C GLY A 617 23.21 -9.97 31.48
N GLU A 618 24.48 -10.27 31.23
CA GLU A 618 25.06 -10.44 29.89
C GLU A 618 25.38 -11.91 29.56
N ALA A 619 24.95 -12.87 30.38
CA ALA A 619 25.24 -14.27 30.11
C ALA A 619 24.35 -14.81 28.97
N LEU A 620 24.96 -15.65 28.14
CA LEU A 620 24.31 -16.42 27.09
C LEU A 620 24.84 -17.86 27.10
N GLY A 621 24.09 -18.77 26.47
CA GLY A 621 24.50 -20.15 26.38
C GLY A 621 23.44 -21.06 25.79
N ILE A 622 23.63 -22.34 26.03
CA ILE A 622 22.75 -23.43 25.58
C ILE A 622 22.53 -24.40 26.73
N GLY A 623 21.43 -25.14 26.69
CA GLY A 623 21.15 -26.16 27.69
C GLY A 623 19.92 -26.98 27.41
N THR A 624 19.69 -28.00 28.23
CA THR A 624 18.55 -28.90 28.11
C THR A 624 17.85 -29.09 29.45
N TRP A 625 16.57 -29.45 29.37
CA TRP A 625 15.83 -29.98 30.50
C TRP A 625 15.38 -31.40 30.16
N THR A 626 15.89 -32.39 30.89
CA THR A 626 15.56 -33.82 30.75
C THR A 626 15.68 -34.38 29.33
N ALA A 627 16.54 -33.79 28.51
CA ALA A 627 16.66 -34.13 27.09
C ALA A 627 18.11 -34.35 26.69
N GLY A 628 18.32 -35.39 25.89
CA GLY A 628 19.48 -35.45 25.02
C GLY A 628 19.24 -34.52 23.84
N ALA A 629 20.19 -33.63 23.59
CA ALA A 629 20.08 -32.65 22.54
C ALA A 629 21.45 -32.36 21.92
N GLU A 630 21.41 -31.82 20.71
CA GLU A 630 22.58 -31.30 20.04
C GLU A 630 22.34 -29.87 19.56
N PHE A 631 23.41 -29.08 19.58
CA PHE A 631 23.45 -27.71 19.11
C PHE A 631 24.56 -27.57 18.06
N ASP A 632 24.26 -26.89 16.95
CA ASP A 632 25.14 -26.77 15.78
C ASP A 632 26.11 -25.59 15.88
N TYR A 633 25.63 -24.45 16.35
CA TYR A 633 26.44 -23.23 16.52
C TYR A 633 25.83 -22.30 17.59
N LEU A 634 26.61 -21.30 18.02
CA LEU A 634 26.14 -20.18 18.84
C LEU A 634 26.69 -18.87 18.29
N VAL A 635 25.81 -18.02 17.77
CA VAL A 635 26.21 -16.82 17.03
C VAL A 635 25.55 -15.58 17.63
N VAL A 636 26.34 -14.53 17.84
CA VAL A 636 25.89 -13.20 18.24
C VAL A 636 26.27 -12.20 17.16
N ARG A 637 25.29 -11.44 16.66
CA ARG A 637 25.50 -10.40 15.64
C ARG A 637 25.04 -9.04 16.13
N PRO A 638 25.71 -7.94 15.73
CA PRO A 638 25.19 -6.61 15.98
C PRO A 638 23.89 -6.38 15.20
N LEU A 639 23.10 -5.42 15.67
CA LEU A 639 21.98 -4.87 14.91
C LEU A 639 22.40 -3.59 14.21
N THR A 640 21.85 -3.34 13.04
CA THR A 640 22.04 -2.11 12.29
C THR A 640 20.70 -1.44 11.99
N THR A 641 20.71 -0.12 11.87
CA THR A 641 19.53 0.67 11.51
C THR A 641 19.56 0.95 10.02
N VAL A 642 18.50 0.57 9.31
CA VAL A 642 18.31 0.83 7.88
C VAL A 642 17.41 2.06 7.76
N THR A 643 17.92 3.10 7.09
CA THR A 643 17.16 4.32 6.76
C THR A 643 17.24 4.61 5.27
N SER A 644 16.21 5.27 4.71
CA SER A 644 16.18 5.77 3.32
C SER A 644 16.44 7.26 3.24
#